data_AF-A0A2N5ZMJ4-F1
#
_entry.id   AF-A0A2N5ZMJ4-F1
#
_cell.length_a   1.000
_cell.length_b   1.000
_cell.length_c   1.000
_cell.angle_alpha   90.00
_cell.angle_beta   90.00
_cell.angle_gamma   90.00
#
_symmetry.space_group_name_H-M   'P 1'
#
loop_
_entity.id
_entity.type
_entity.pdbx_description
1 polymer ?
#
loop_
_entity_poly.entity_id
_entity_poly.type
_entity_poly.pdbx_seq_one_letter_code
_entity_poly.pdbx_strand_id
1 'polypeptide(L)'
;MKKILALSLVIFTLFLAGCSKKDLFPDKIVKVRGDHQFLKPGNDSSNIELVVESQRISGFLGGKGNRQAIPNIPVKLTISGTKDVFFRKDGYKLFSTTKITDEGGRIKVQVSSENFVGTAKIKAEILDSNEEIFTEFEIYYGIIVFGKGQEALVNHRVEKPVGVRVFDKNGNPIEGIEVKFDSSISKDATAFPETVFSDTDGNAATSISLDKDTGKYPILINVNYPGIFFPSIKINILGVDPKGLILFLLGSLAIFIFGMKTMSDGLQRIAGSKLKQILNFLTRNRVMALIVGAVTTAVIQSSSACAVMIVGFLNAGLLGLRQSIAAIMGANIGTTITGQIIALKIKNMAYPAVIVGIILMLLFRNKKLGNWGDFIFGFGLLFIGMEGMSNALHPLRDSETFRSFFGMFDCTPVSGVMPLSSVLGAIFVGTLITAIIQSSSATIGLTMALAGSGLISFWTAFPLILGDNIGTTITAVLASIPANRNSKRAGLFHAIFNITGAALMTVLLYVTIKDTPIFLYFIENITPGKVLQSEPVNIEKHIAMAHSFFNIFMAIAFLPFIGLFAKVIEKILPLDESEKKKVTYLEQHLLETPELAFNQTIYEIKYMLSVATKNVFRAYAELTGNEKGKSEKILRKEEVVDTLQEDITEYLIRLSERQLSEEQAARIPRLIHCVNDAERIGDLAEKIQRLFSDIKENKLKFSDQAQKELDNMKELIEISYSELINILSGDEKAFARLTDNEKEIDLFAKRVSENNIARLKEGTCITRSNFIFVRMINVFERIGDHLENIG
;
A
#
# COMPACT_ATOMS: atom_id res chain seq x y z
N MET A 1 0.44 31.31 7.83
CA MET A 1 -0.54 30.72 8.79
C MET A 1 -1.91 31.40 8.73
N LYS A 2 -2.11 32.63 9.24
CA LYS A 2 -3.46 33.26 9.28
C LYS A 2 -4.22 33.24 7.93
N LYS A 3 -3.56 33.52 6.79
CA LYS A 3 -4.17 33.43 5.45
C LYS A 3 -4.60 32.00 5.03
N ILE A 4 -3.92 30.96 5.51
CA ILE A 4 -4.27 29.56 5.19
C ILE A 4 -5.40 29.08 6.11
N LEU A 5 -5.37 29.46 7.40
CA LEU A 5 -6.48 29.20 8.32
C LEU A 5 -7.75 29.94 7.88
N ALA A 6 -7.62 31.18 7.41
CA ALA A 6 -8.72 31.93 6.81
C ALA A 6 -9.21 31.30 5.51
N LEU A 7 -8.32 30.80 4.64
CA LEU A 7 -8.73 30.11 3.41
C LEU A 7 -9.45 28.80 3.71
N SER A 8 -8.98 28.00 4.68
CA SER A 8 -9.68 26.79 5.12
C SER A 8 -11.01 27.11 5.81
N LEU A 9 -11.10 28.19 6.60
CA LEU A 9 -12.36 28.63 7.20
C LEU A 9 -13.35 29.16 6.15
N VAL A 10 -12.87 29.90 5.15
CA VAL A 10 -13.68 30.40 4.02
C VAL A 10 -14.16 29.26 3.13
N ILE A 11 -13.32 28.25 2.88
CA ILE A 11 -13.75 27.03 2.19
C ILE A 11 -14.80 26.28 3.04
N PHE A 12 -14.59 26.16 4.36
CA PHE A 12 -15.54 25.53 5.28
C PHE A 12 -16.89 26.28 5.35
N THR A 13 -16.89 27.62 5.31
CA THR A 13 -18.14 28.42 5.28
C THR A 13 -18.80 28.45 3.90
N LEU A 14 -18.04 28.40 2.80
CA LEU A 14 -18.59 28.22 1.45
C LEU A 14 -19.23 26.83 1.27
N PHE A 15 -18.75 25.81 1.99
CA PHE A 15 -19.41 24.48 2.04
C PHE A 15 -20.59 24.38 3.01
N LEU A 16 -20.78 25.36 3.92
CA LEU A 16 -21.99 25.46 4.76
C LEU A 16 -23.14 26.21 4.04
N ALA A 17 -22.89 26.78 2.86
CA ALA A 17 -23.87 27.52 2.09
C ALA A 17 -24.87 26.62 1.35
N GLY A 18 -25.90 26.18 2.06
CA GLY A 18 -27.25 25.98 1.49
C GLY A 18 -27.48 24.69 0.70
N CYS A 19 -28.06 23.68 1.35
CA CYS A 19 -28.84 22.68 0.65
C CYS A 19 -30.06 23.34 -0.02
N SER A 20 -30.08 23.40 -1.36
CA SER A 20 -31.35 23.48 -2.08
C SER A 20 -32.07 22.14 -1.86
N LYS A 21 -33.21 22.17 -1.16
CA LYS A 21 -34.19 21.09 -1.25
C LYS A 21 -34.68 21.08 -2.71
N LYS A 22 -34.26 20.08 -3.48
CA LYS A 22 -35.00 19.66 -4.68
C LYS A 22 -36.13 18.78 -4.19
N ASP A 23 -37.34 19.06 -4.66
CA ASP A 23 -38.50 18.23 -4.33
C ASP A 23 -38.31 16.82 -4.90
N LEU A 24 -38.42 15.83 -4.01
CA LEU A 24 -38.35 14.41 -4.35
C LEU A 24 -39.75 13.97 -4.77
N PHE A 25 -39.89 13.48 -5.99
CA PHE A 25 -41.14 12.93 -6.50
C PHE A 25 -41.02 11.40 -6.57
N PRO A 26 -42.00 10.64 -6.04
CA PRO A 26 -41.98 9.19 -6.13
C PRO A 26 -41.99 8.74 -7.59
N ASP A 27 -41.15 7.76 -7.92
CA ASP A 27 -40.99 7.23 -9.28
C ASP A 27 -40.89 5.69 -9.29
N LYS A 28 -40.67 5.04 -8.13
CA LYS A 28 -40.63 3.57 -8.03
C LYS A 28 -40.94 3.05 -6.63
N ILE A 29 -41.66 1.93 -6.55
CA ILE A 29 -41.65 1.05 -5.35
C ILE A 29 -40.66 -0.09 -5.56
N VAL A 30 -39.78 -0.34 -4.59
CA VAL A 30 -38.83 -1.44 -4.57
C VAL A 30 -39.21 -2.45 -3.49
N LYS A 31 -39.39 -3.72 -3.88
CA LYS A 31 -39.56 -4.84 -2.95
C LYS A 31 -38.24 -5.07 -2.19
N VAL A 32 -38.27 -5.00 -0.86
CA VAL A 32 -37.10 -5.26 -0.01
C VAL A 32 -37.10 -6.70 0.48
N ARG A 33 -38.22 -7.15 1.08
CA ARG A 33 -38.41 -8.52 1.63
C ARG A 33 -39.88 -8.93 1.63
N GLY A 34 -40.13 -10.23 1.85
CA GLY A 34 -41.48 -10.78 2.08
C GLY A 34 -42.29 -11.08 0.81
N ASP A 35 -41.62 -11.20 -0.35
CA ASP A 35 -42.22 -11.69 -1.58
C ASP A 35 -42.00 -13.22 -1.74
N HIS A 36 -42.91 -13.92 -2.40
CA HIS A 36 -42.92 -15.38 -2.58
C HIS A 36 -42.82 -16.14 -1.24
N GLN A 37 -43.69 -15.80 -0.29
CA GLN A 37 -43.80 -16.51 0.99
C GLN A 37 -44.61 -17.80 0.84
N PHE A 38 -44.28 -18.82 1.64
CA PHE A 38 -44.92 -20.15 1.62
C PHE A 38 -45.36 -20.50 3.05
N LEU A 39 -46.67 -20.50 3.29
CA LEU A 39 -47.27 -20.49 4.62
C LEU A 39 -48.28 -21.63 4.82
N LYS A 40 -48.43 -22.05 6.08
CA LYS A 40 -49.57 -22.87 6.51
C LYS A 40 -50.86 -22.02 6.45
N PRO A 41 -52.00 -22.56 6.01
CA PRO A 41 -53.31 -21.90 6.14
C PRO A 41 -53.59 -21.52 7.59
N GLY A 42 -54.04 -20.28 7.83
CA GLY A 42 -54.25 -19.74 9.18
C GLY A 42 -53.05 -19.03 9.81
N ASN A 43 -51.85 -19.09 9.21
CA ASN A 43 -50.67 -18.37 9.71
C ASN A 43 -50.54 -16.97 9.08
N ASP A 44 -50.09 -16.00 9.87
CA ASP A 44 -49.72 -14.68 9.38
C ASP A 44 -48.43 -14.72 8.54
N SER A 45 -48.34 -13.80 7.56
CA SER A 45 -47.12 -13.61 6.79
C SER A 45 -45.99 -13.01 7.62
N SER A 46 -44.75 -13.34 7.29
CA SER A 46 -43.62 -12.52 7.70
C SER A 46 -43.72 -11.12 7.09
N ASN A 47 -42.99 -10.15 7.68
CA ASN A 47 -43.02 -8.75 7.25
C ASN A 47 -42.69 -8.61 5.75
N ILE A 48 -43.68 -8.15 4.99
CA ILE A 48 -43.52 -7.56 3.67
C ILE A 48 -42.86 -6.20 3.88
N GLU A 49 -41.72 -5.96 3.26
CA GLU A 49 -40.97 -4.71 3.34
C GLU A 49 -40.77 -4.11 1.95
N LEU A 50 -41.07 -2.83 1.81
CA LEU A 50 -40.90 -2.07 0.58
C LEU A 50 -40.26 -0.70 0.85
N VAL A 51 -39.62 -0.14 -0.17
CA VAL A 51 -39.05 1.22 -0.19
C VAL A 51 -39.72 2.02 -1.32
N VAL A 52 -40.07 3.28 -1.07
CA VAL A 52 -40.44 4.24 -2.12
C VAL A 52 -39.20 5.05 -2.52
N GLU A 53 -38.88 5.06 -3.81
CA GLU A 53 -37.73 5.74 -4.39
C GLU A 53 -38.12 6.92 -5.30
N SER A 54 -37.31 7.97 -5.27
CA SER A 54 -37.44 9.17 -6.09
C SER A 54 -36.98 8.98 -7.52
N GLN A 55 -37.37 9.91 -8.39
CA GLN A 55 -36.72 10.14 -9.69
C GLN A 55 -35.20 10.31 -9.53
N ARG A 56 -34.41 9.98 -10.57
CA ARG A 56 -32.94 10.08 -10.51
C ARG A 56 -32.47 11.55 -10.47
N ILE A 57 -31.69 11.89 -9.45
CA ILE A 57 -31.12 13.24 -9.28
C ILE A 57 -29.61 13.19 -9.51
N SER A 58 -29.12 13.98 -10.48
CA SER A 58 -27.71 14.18 -10.74
C SER A 58 -27.03 15.00 -9.63
N GLY A 59 -25.79 14.61 -9.29
CA GLY A 59 -24.96 15.34 -8.33
C GLY A 59 -24.41 16.65 -8.91
N PHE A 60 -23.76 17.45 -8.06
CA PHE A 60 -23.24 18.78 -8.40
C PHE A 60 -22.28 18.81 -9.60
N LEU A 61 -21.57 17.70 -9.86
CA LEU A 61 -20.63 17.54 -10.98
C LEU A 61 -21.20 16.71 -12.15
N GLY A 62 -22.52 16.48 -12.19
CA GLY A 62 -23.20 15.69 -13.23
C GLY A 62 -23.14 14.17 -13.03
N GLY A 63 -23.63 13.43 -14.03
CA GLY A 63 -23.72 11.96 -14.03
C GLY A 63 -25.16 11.43 -14.19
N LYS A 64 -25.33 10.10 -14.26
CA LYS A 64 -26.63 9.43 -14.51
C LYS A 64 -27.69 9.64 -13.41
N GLY A 65 -27.30 10.19 -12.26
CA GLY A 65 -28.15 10.47 -11.11
C GLY A 65 -28.56 9.25 -10.31
N ASN A 66 -28.84 9.47 -9.03
CA ASN A 66 -29.26 8.44 -8.08
C ASN A 66 -30.70 8.66 -7.65
N ARG A 67 -31.42 7.58 -7.37
CA ARG A 67 -32.71 7.62 -6.68
C ARG A 67 -32.47 7.84 -5.18
N GLN A 68 -33.43 8.42 -4.47
CA GLN A 68 -33.39 8.59 -3.02
C GLN A 68 -34.64 7.98 -2.41
N ALA A 69 -34.53 7.33 -1.26
CA ALA A 69 -35.70 6.87 -0.54
C ALA A 69 -36.51 8.09 -0.05
N ILE A 70 -37.83 8.08 -0.21
CA ILE A 70 -38.70 9.22 0.13
C ILE A 70 -39.52 8.92 1.40
N PRO A 71 -39.33 9.68 2.49
CA PRO A 71 -40.15 9.57 3.69
C PRO A 71 -41.52 10.24 3.51
N ASN A 72 -42.48 9.89 4.37
CA ASN A 72 -43.81 10.49 4.43
C ASN A 72 -44.71 10.30 3.18
N ILE A 73 -44.45 9.30 2.34
CA ILE A 73 -45.31 8.94 1.20
C ILE A 73 -46.38 7.93 1.64
N PRO A 74 -47.68 8.17 1.38
CA PRO A 74 -48.73 7.19 1.63
C PRO A 74 -48.79 6.14 0.53
N VAL A 75 -48.59 4.88 0.93
CA VAL A 75 -48.74 3.69 0.07
C VAL A 75 -49.93 2.88 0.58
N LYS A 76 -50.87 2.60 -0.31
CA LYS A 76 -52.01 1.72 -0.07
C LYS A 76 -51.63 0.29 -0.47
N LEU A 77 -51.87 -0.66 0.42
CA LEU A 77 -51.73 -2.08 0.14
C LEU A 77 -53.14 -2.70 0.06
N THR A 78 -53.40 -3.44 -1.02
CA THR A 78 -54.66 -4.16 -1.29
C THR A 78 -54.39 -5.56 -1.81
N ILE A 79 -55.33 -6.48 -1.59
CA ILE A 79 -55.31 -7.78 -2.27
C ILE A 79 -55.87 -7.58 -3.69
N SER A 80 -55.03 -7.74 -4.72
CA SER A 80 -55.41 -7.50 -6.13
C SER A 80 -56.03 -8.73 -6.80
N GLY A 81 -55.84 -9.92 -6.24
CA GLY A 81 -56.56 -11.12 -6.68
C GLY A 81 -56.06 -12.43 -6.06
N THR A 82 -56.90 -13.45 -6.19
CA THR A 82 -56.58 -14.86 -5.92
C THR A 82 -56.89 -15.66 -7.19
N LYS A 83 -55.88 -16.31 -7.78
CA LYS A 83 -56.11 -17.29 -8.86
C LYS A 83 -56.34 -18.67 -8.25
N ASP A 84 -57.17 -19.45 -8.93
CA ASP A 84 -57.55 -20.85 -8.66
C ASP A 84 -58.15 -21.10 -7.27
N VAL A 85 -59.47 -21.00 -7.19
CA VAL A 85 -60.23 -20.94 -5.92
C VAL A 85 -61.56 -21.71 -5.96
N PHE A 86 -61.77 -22.58 -4.98
CA PHE A 86 -63.09 -23.07 -4.54
C PHE A 86 -63.52 -22.34 -3.25
N PHE A 87 -64.25 -21.21 -3.31
CA PHE A 87 -64.74 -20.53 -2.09
C PHE A 87 -66.12 -19.89 -2.16
N ARG A 88 -66.78 -19.82 -0.99
CA ARG A 88 -67.95 -18.97 -0.66
C ARG A 88 -67.49 -17.55 -0.31
N LYS A 89 -68.42 -16.59 -0.40
CA LYS A 89 -68.13 -15.14 -0.50
C LYS A 89 -67.85 -14.39 0.81
N ASP A 90 -67.95 -15.06 1.96
CA ASP A 90 -68.23 -14.39 3.25
C ASP A 90 -67.05 -14.42 4.26
N GLY A 91 -65.85 -14.83 3.82
CA GLY A 91 -64.71 -15.15 4.72
C GLY A 91 -63.58 -14.11 4.84
N TYR A 92 -63.64 -12.95 4.17
CA TYR A 92 -62.56 -11.97 4.20
C TYR A 92 -62.89 -10.72 5.04
N LYS A 93 -62.04 -10.42 6.02
CA LYS A 93 -61.73 -9.01 6.33
C LYS A 93 -60.93 -8.47 5.14
N LEU A 94 -61.48 -7.50 4.40
CA LEU A 94 -60.72 -6.86 3.31
C LEU A 94 -59.44 -6.22 3.88
N PHE A 95 -58.29 -6.80 3.55
CA PHE A 95 -57.01 -6.18 3.85
C PHE A 95 -56.78 -5.01 2.87
N SER A 96 -57.21 -3.82 3.28
CA SER A 96 -56.80 -2.55 2.68
C SER A 96 -56.24 -1.68 3.79
N THR A 97 -54.93 -1.48 3.79
CA THR A 97 -54.24 -0.57 4.74
C THR A 97 -53.45 0.46 3.97
N THR A 98 -53.51 1.71 4.41
CA THR A 98 -52.56 2.73 3.98
C THR A 98 -51.48 2.84 5.04
N LYS A 99 -50.22 2.78 4.63
CA LYS A 99 -49.05 3.04 5.48
C LYS A 99 -48.26 4.20 4.91
N ILE A 100 -47.63 4.95 5.78
CA ILE A 100 -46.77 6.09 5.43
C ILE A 100 -45.32 5.61 5.54
N THR A 101 -44.46 6.01 4.60
CA THR A 101 -43.04 5.64 4.64
C THR A 101 -42.28 6.31 5.79
N ASP A 102 -41.39 5.55 6.44
CA ASP A 102 -40.49 6.05 7.48
C ASP A 102 -39.36 6.95 6.92
N GLU A 103 -38.49 7.48 7.80
CA GLU A 103 -37.33 8.30 7.42
C GLU A 103 -36.37 7.61 6.43
N GLY A 104 -36.38 6.27 6.36
CA GLY A 104 -35.64 5.48 5.37
C GLY A 104 -36.44 5.18 4.10
N GLY A 105 -37.59 5.83 3.91
CA GLY A 105 -38.55 5.63 2.83
C GLY A 105 -39.26 4.27 2.85
N ARG A 106 -39.33 3.59 4.02
CA ARG A 106 -39.76 2.19 4.12
C ARG A 106 -41.15 2.01 4.69
N ILE A 107 -41.80 0.90 4.31
CA ILE A 107 -43.03 0.38 4.90
C ILE A 107 -42.84 -1.10 5.24
N LYS A 108 -43.33 -1.51 6.42
CA LYS A 108 -43.37 -2.91 6.90
C LYS A 108 -44.81 -3.29 7.23
N VAL A 109 -45.27 -4.42 6.69
CA VAL A 109 -46.65 -4.90 6.79
C VAL A 109 -46.68 -6.42 6.92
N GLN A 110 -47.60 -6.95 7.74
CA GLN A 110 -47.95 -8.37 7.77
C GLN A 110 -49.36 -8.56 7.19
N VAL A 111 -49.59 -9.71 6.58
CA VAL A 111 -50.91 -10.10 6.05
C VAL A 111 -51.34 -11.40 6.72
N SER A 112 -52.46 -11.32 7.42
CA SER A 112 -53.15 -12.43 8.05
C SER A 112 -54.14 -13.09 7.08
N SER A 113 -54.28 -14.42 7.11
CA SER A 113 -55.25 -15.15 6.28
C SER A 113 -55.85 -16.33 7.03
N GLU A 114 -57.19 -16.39 7.11
CA GLU A 114 -57.92 -17.48 7.75
C GLU A 114 -58.40 -18.50 6.70
N ASN A 115 -58.09 -19.78 6.91
CA ASN A 115 -58.64 -20.94 6.18
C ASN A 115 -58.55 -20.91 4.63
N PHE A 116 -57.40 -20.46 4.09
CA PHE A 116 -57.15 -20.33 2.64
C PHE A 116 -55.98 -21.21 2.16
N VAL A 117 -56.11 -21.79 0.96
CA VAL A 117 -55.04 -22.46 0.19
C VAL A 117 -55.07 -21.89 -1.22
N GLY A 118 -53.89 -21.62 -1.79
CA GLY A 118 -53.73 -20.96 -3.09
C GLY A 118 -52.82 -19.74 -3.03
N THR A 119 -52.90 -18.87 -4.04
CA THR A 119 -52.06 -17.67 -4.16
C THR A 119 -52.84 -16.40 -3.80
N ALA A 120 -52.29 -15.59 -2.89
CA ALA A 120 -52.75 -14.23 -2.60
C ALA A 120 -51.77 -13.21 -3.20
N LYS A 121 -52.27 -12.33 -4.09
CA LYS A 121 -51.52 -11.20 -4.65
C LYS A 121 -51.82 -9.91 -3.89
N ILE A 122 -50.78 -9.19 -3.49
CA ILE A 122 -50.88 -7.95 -2.70
C ILE A 122 -50.27 -6.80 -3.52
N LYS A 123 -51.12 -5.95 -4.09
CA LYS A 123 -50.71 -4.72 -4.79
C LYS A 123 -50.40 -3.63 -3.76
N ALA A 124 -49.19 -3.12 -3.78
CA ALA A 124 -48.79 -1.90 -3.07
C ALA A 124 -48.72 -0.75 -4.09
N GLU A 125 -49.39 0.36 -3.82
CA GLU A 125 -49.66 1.45 -4.76
C GLU A 125 -49.56 2.82 -4.08
N ILE A 126 -48.95 3.80 -4.74
CA ILE A 126 -48.80 5.17 -4.22
C ILE A 126 -50.09 5.96 -4.47
N LEU A 127 -50.63 6.62 -3.44
CA LEU A 127 -51.92 7.33 -3.55
C LEU A 127 -51.82 8.72 -4.20
N ASP A 128 -50.75 9.46 -3.91
CA ASP A 128 -50.61 10.88 -4.29
C ASP A 128 -49.69 11.08 -5.51
N SER A 129 -49.75 10.15 -6.47
CA SER A 129 -48.94 10.16 -7.69
C SER A 129 -49.78 10.51 -8.93
N ASN A 130 -49.21 11.29 -9.85
CA ASN A 130 -49.83 11.56 -11.16
C ASN A 130 -49.76 10.36 -12.13
N GLU A 131 -48.95 9.34 -11.81
CA GLU A 131 -48.80 8.10 -12.58
C GLU A 131 -49.10 6.87 -11.68
N GLU A 132 -49.64 5.78 -12.23
CA GLU A 132 -49.89 4.52 -11.49
C GLU A 132 -48.57 3.80 -11.12
N ILE A 133 -47.98 4.18 -9.98
CA ILE A 133 -46.78 3.52 -9.44
C ILE A 133 -47.20 2.42 -8.46
N PHE A 134 -47.09 1.16 -8.89
CA PHE A 134 -47.40 0.00 -8.05
C PHE A 134 -46.41 -1.16 -8.17
N THR A 135 -46.47 -2.10 -7.23
CA THR A 135 -45.82 -3.42 -7.30
C THR A 135 -46.70 -4.49 -6.64
N GLU A 136 -46.65 -5.75 -7.11
CA GLU A 136 -47.42 -6.86 -6.53
C GLU A 136 -46.51 -7.85 -5.79
N PHE A 137 -46.83 -8.20 -4.55
CA PHE A 137 -46.22 -9.30 -3.80
C PHE A 137 -47.07 -10.57 -3.92
N GLU A 138 -46.45 -11.75 -3.97
CA GLU A 138 -47.16 -13.04 -3.97
C GLU A 138 -46.92 -13.84 -2.69
N ILE A 139 -47.99 -14.39 -2.12
CA ILE A 139 -47.96 -15.28 -0.96
C ILE A 139 -48.75 -16.54 -1.28
N TYR A 140 -48.15 -17.70 -1.04
CA TYR A 140 -48.72 -19.02 -1.29
C TYR A 140 -49.09 -19.68 0.05
N TYR A 141 -50.35 -20.07 0.18
CA TYR A 141 -50.86 -20.78 1.35
C TYR A 141 -51.16 -22.25 1.01
N GLY A 142 -50.92 -23.15 1.95
CA GLY A 142 -51.09 -24.60 1.78
C GLY A 142 -49.79 -25.38 1.60
N ILE A 143 -48.66 -24.68 1.51
CA ILE A 143 -47.33 -25.29 1.36
C ILE A 143 -46.37 -24.58 2.32
N ILE A 144 -45.65 -25.33 3.16
CA ILE A 144 -44.43 -24.87 3.82
C ILE A 144 -43.23 -25.51 3.11
N VAL A 145 -42.15 -24.76 2.92
CA VAL A 145 -40.89 -25.28 2.35
C VAL A 145 -39.84 -25.32 3.45
N PHE A 146 -39.23 -26.49 3.68
CA PHE A 146 -38.15 -26.70 4.64
C PHE A 146 -36.83 -27.04 3.94
N GLY A 147 -35.70 -26.95 4.64
CA GLY A 147 -34.36 -27.18 4.06
C GLY A 147 -33.86 -26.08 3.11
N LYS A 148 -34.51 -24.90 3.12
CA LYS A 148 -34.07 -23.69 2.40
C LYS A 148 -32.77 -23.13 2.97
N GLY A 149 -31.95 -22.51 2.11
CA GLY A 149 -30.78 -21.73 2.54
C GLY A 149 -29.59 -22.55 3.04
N GLN A 150 -29.55 -23.86 2.76
CA GLN A 150 -28.48 -24.72 3.22
C GLN A 150 -27.15 -24.49 2.49
N GLU A 151 -26.08 -24.74 3.23
CA GLU A 151 -24.71 -24.84 2.74
C GLU A 151 -24.25 -26.29 2.84
N ALA A 152 -23.44 -26.74 1.88
CA ALA A 152 -22.75 -28.02 1.99
C ALA A 152 -21.38 -27.95 1.29
N LEU A 153 -20.48 -28.86 1.67
CA LEU A 153 -19.25 -29.06 0.92
C LEU A 153 -19.57 -29.62 -0.47
N VAL A 154 -18.83 -29.17 -1.47
CA VAL A 154 -18.80 -29.79 -2.80
C VAL A 154 -18.44 -31.28 -2.70
N ASN A 155 -18.94 -32.09 -3.63
CA ASN A 155 -18.79 -33.55 -3.67
C ASN A 155 -19.40 -34.29 -2.45
N HIS A 156 -20.26 -33.64 -1.66
CA HIS A 156 -20.94 -34.24 -0.51
C HIS A 156 -22.47 -34.13 -0.63
N ARG A 157 -23.17 -34.94 0.16
CA ARG A 157 -24.62 -34.78 0.38
C ARG A 157 -24.88 -33.63 1.33
N VAL A 158 -25.95 -32.89 1.06
CA VAL A 158 -26.50 -31.87 1.95
C VAL A 158 -27.02 -32.55 3.22
N GLU A 159 -26.66 -32.01 4.38
CA GLU A 159 -26.86 -32.67 5.68
C GLU A 159 -28.34 -32.86 6.04
N LYS A 160 -29.21 -31.90 5.68
CA LYS A 160 -30.66 -31.98 5.94
C LYS A 160 -31.43 -32.11 4.63
N PRO A 161 -32.46 -32.98 4.56
CA PRO A 161 -33.26 -33.12 3.36
C PRO A 161 -34.02 -31.83 3.05
N VAL A 162 -34.32 -31.62 1.77
CA VAL A 162 -35.06 -30.44 1.30
C VAL A 162 -36.39 -30.87 0.75
N GLY A 163 -37.44 -30.10 1.06
CA GLY A 163 -38.78 -30.57 0.83
C GLY A 163 -39.86 -29.57 1.15
N VAL A 164 -41.09 -30.05 1.03
CA VAL A 164 -42.30 -29.31 1.34
C VAL A 164 -43.20 -30.10 2.26
N ARG A 165 -43.97 -29.38 3.08
CA ARG A 165 -45.11 -29.92 3.81
C ARG A 165 -46.39 -29.33 3.21
N VAL A 166 -47.30 -30.20 2.78
CA VAL A 166 -48.55 -29.82 2.10
C VAL A 166 -49.73 -29.90 3.07
N PHE A 167 -50.64 -28.93 3.00
CA PHE A 167 -51.77 -28.78 3.92
C PHE A 167 -53.10 -28.55 3.20
N ASP A 168 -54.19 -29.02 3.80
CA ASP A 168 -55.56 -28.67 3.43
C ASP A 168 -55.93 -27.25 3.89
N LYS A 169 -57.11 -26.76 3.46
CA LYS A 169 -57.65 -25.45 3.83
C LYS A 169 -57.84 -25.22 5.34
N ASN A 170 -57.88 -26.27 6.15
CA ASN A 170 -58.02 -26.21 7.61
C ASN A 170 -56.65 -26.30 8.31
N GLY A 171 -55.55 -26.47 7.56
CA GLY A 171 -54.21 -26.65 8.10
C GLY A 171 -53.90 -28.09 8.57
N ASN A 172 -54.65 -29.09 8.13
CA ASN A 172 -54.29 -30.50 8.31
C ASN A 172 -53.27 -30.92 7.23
N PRO A 173 -52.29 -31.79 7.52
CA PRO A 173 -51.42 -32.34 6.49
C PRO A 173 -52.19 -33.17 5.45
N ILE A 174 -51.67 -33.26 4.22
CA ILE A 174 -52.22 -34.13 3.17
C ILE A 174 -51.19 -35.17 2.75
N GLU A 175 -51.55 -36.45 2.85
CA GLU A 175 -50.78 -37.60 2.35
C GLU A 175 -51.04 -37.82 0.85
N GLY A 176 -50.04 -38.37 0.13
CA GLY A 176 -50.19 -38.80 -1.27
C GLY A 176 -50.09 -37.71 -2.34
N ILE A 177 -49.70 -36.48 -1.98
CA ILE A 177 -49.45 -35.40 -2.95
C ILE A 177 -48.09 -35.63 -3.62
N GLU A 178 -48.07 -35.71 -4.95
CA GLU A 178 -46.84 -35.84 -5.73
C GLU A 178 -46.05 -34.53 -5.72
N VAL A 179 -44.77 -34.62 -5.38
CA VAL A 179 -43.81 -33.52 -5.40
C VAL A 179 -42.59 -33.93 -6.21
N LYS A 180 -42.26 -33.13 -7.23
CA LYS A 180 -41.10 -33.35 -8.10
C LYS A 180 -40.01 -32.32 -7.85
N PHE A 181 -38.81 -32.80 -7.54
CA PHE A 181 -37.57 -32.06 -7.35
C PHE A 181 -36.75 -32.11 -8.64
N ASP A 182 -36.81 -31.02 -9.40
CA ASP A 182 -36.12 -30.88 -10.68
C ASP A 182 -34.80 -30.13 -10.49
N SER A 183 -33.69 -30.84 -10.71
CA SER A 183 -32.33 -30.29 -10.67
C SER A 183 -31.76 -29.94 -12.05
N SER A 184 -32.52 -30.09 -13.14
CA SER A 184 -32.03 -29.87 -14.52
C SER A 184 -31.54 -28.45 -14.81
N ILE A 185 -32.03 -27.45 -14.06
CA ILE A 185 -31.57 -26.06 -14.12
C ILE A 185 -30.24 -25.81 -13.39
N SER A 186 -29.72 -26.82 -12.69
CA SER A 186 -28.46 -26.81 -11.97
C SER A 186 -27.47 -27.72 -12.69
N LYS A 187 -26.33 -27.16 -13.13
CA LYS A 187 -25.40 -27.91 -14.00
C LYS A 187 -24.86 -29.19 -13.36
N ASP A 188 -24.64 -29.20 -12.03
CA ASP A 188 -23.98 -30.31 -11.35
C ASP A 188 -24.58 -30.58 -9.94
N ALA A 189 -25.91 -30.66 -9.81
CA ALA A 189 -26.56 -31.18 -8.60
C ALA A 189 -27.60 -32.26 -8.91
N THR A 190 -27.73 -33.23 -8.01
CA THR A 190 -28.69 -34.34 -8.13
C THR A 190 -29.60 -34.37 -6.91
N ALA A 191 -30.92 -34.38 -7.16
CA ALA A 191 -31.93 -34.71 -6.16
C ALA A 191 -32.20 -36.22 -6.22
N PHE A 192 -32.19 -36.91 -5.08
CA PHE A 192 -32.54 -38.33 -5.03
C PHE A 192 -33.33 -38.66 -3.76
N PRO A 193 -34.54 -39.24 -3.89
CA PRO A 193 -35.32 -39.43 -5.13
C PRO A 193 -35.82 -38.11 -5.77
N GLU A 194 -36.01 -38.08 -7.09
CA GLU A 194 -36.53 -36.90 -7.81
C GLU A 194 -38.04 -36.68 -7.61
N THR A 195 -38.83 -37.74 -7.50
CA THR A 195 -40.28 -37.65 -7.23
C THR A 195 -40.59 -38.32 -5.89
N VAL A 196 -41.35 -37.64 -5.04
CA VAL A 196 -41.74 -38.08 -3.70
C VAL A 196 -43.20 -37.78 -3.46
N PHE A 197 -43.93 -38.73 -2.90
CA PHE A 197 -45.31 -38.51 -2.42
C PHE A 197 -45.27 -38.05 -0.96
N SER A 198 -46.16 -37.14 -0.57
CA SER A 198 -46.23 -36.68 0.81
C SER A 198 -46.64 -37.80 1.79
N ASP A 199 -45.98 -37.86 2.93
CA ASP A 199 -46.29 -38.79 4.04
C ASP A 199 -47.55 -38.37 4.84
N THR A 200 -47.88 -39.13 5.89
CA THR A 200 -48.99 -38.86 6.82
C THR A 200 -48.88 -37.50 7.54
N ASP A 201 -47.67 -36.96 7.69
CA ASP A 201 -47.39 -35.64 8.25
C ASP A 201 -47.32 -34.55 7.14
N GLY A 202 -47.68 -34.92 5.91
CA GLY A 202 -47.73 -34.08 4.71
C GLY A 202 -46.37 -33.76 4.11
N ASN A 203 -45.27 -34.38 4.55
CA ASN A 203 -43.92 -34.09 4.06
C ASN A 203 -43.60 -34.87 2.78
N ALA A 204 -43.11 -34.17 1.76
CA ALA A 204 -42.36 -34.76 0.67
C ALA A 204 -40.94 -34.15 0.67
N ALA A 205 -39.91 -35.00 0.76
CA ALA A 205 -38.52 -34.57 0.97
C ALA A 205 -37.53 -35.38 0.13
N THR A 206 -36.51 -34.72 -0.40
CA THR A 206 -35.41 -35.35 -1.14
C THR A 206 -34.05 -35.07 -0.48
N SER A 207 -33.07 -35.93 -0.74
CA SER A 207 -31.66 -35.66 -0.42
C SER A 207 -30.98 -35.08 -1.65
N ILE A 208 -30.15 -34.05 -1.47
CA ILE A 208 -29.43 -33.41 -2.58
C ILE A 208 -27.93 -33.67 -2.44
N SER A 209 -27.30 -34.07 -3.54
CA SER A 209 -25.85 -34.20 -3.65
C SER A 209 -25.32 -33.09 -4.55
N LEU A 210 -24.28 -32.40 -4.08
CA LEU A 210 -23.58 -31.36 -4.85
C LEU A 210 -22.32 -31.96 -5.46
N ASP A 211 -22.04 -31.62 -6.72
CA ASP A 211 -20.76 -31.95 -7.37
C ASP A 211 -19.68 -30.92 -6.97
N LYS A 212 -18.74 -30.60 -7.87
CA LYS A 212 -17.40 -30.06 -7.56
C LYS A 212 -17.25 -28.54 -7.40
N ASP A 213 -18.15 -27.72 -7.95
CA ASP A 213 -17.92 -26.27 -8.10
C ASP A 213 -18.49 -25.44 -6.94
N THR A 214 -17.81 -24.36 -6.55
CA THR A 214 -18.39 -23.41 -5.59
C THR A 214 -19.46 -22.55 -6.27
N GLY A 215 -20.69 -22.57 -5.74
CA GLY A 215 -21.77 -21.76 -6.30
C GLY A 215 -23.15 -22.10 -5.76
N LYS A 216 -24.15 -21.39 -6.31
CA LYS A 216 -25.56 -21.68 -6.06
C LYS A 216 -26.02 -22.81 -6.97
N TYR A 217 -26.54 -23.87 -6.36
CA TYR A 217 -27.20 -24.99 -6.99
C TYR A 217 -28.73 -24.79 -6.87
N PRO A 218 -29.40 -24.31 -7.93
CA PRO A 218 -30.83 -24.06 -7.90
C PRO A 218 -31.62 -25.35 -8.16
N ILE A 219 -32.58 -25.67 -7.31
CA ILE A 219 -33.50 -26.80 -7.52
C ILE A 219 -34.93 -26.24 -7.58
N LEU A 220 -35.76 -26.78 -8.47
CA LEU A 220 -37.18 -26.45 -8.55
C LEU A 220 -37.99 -27.53 -7.85
N ILE A 221 -38.86 -27.12 -6.92
CA ILE A 221 -39.86 -28.01 -6.33
C ILE A 221 -41.20 -27.72 -7.00
N ASN A 222 -41.76 -28.73 -7.67
CA ASN A 222 -43.06 -28.67 -8.32
C ASN A 222 -44.04 -29.52 -7.49
N VAL A 223 -45.13 -28.91 -7.00
CA VAL A 223 -46.12 -29.57 -6.16
C VAL A 223 -47.39 -29.78 -6.96
N ASN A 224 -47.75 -31.05 -7.22
CA ASN A 224 -48.92 -31.43 -8.01
C ASN A 224 -50.19 -31.41 -7.12
N TYR A 225 -50.62 -30.21 -6.72
CA TYR A 225 -51.78 -30.05 -5.84
C TYR A 225 -53.09 -30.17 -6.65
N PRO A 226 -54.05 -31.04 -6.25
CA PRO A 226 -55.32 -31.22 -6.96
C PRO A 226 -56.10 -29.91 -7.13
N GLY A 227 -56.22 -29.44 -8.39
CA GLY A 227 -57.02 -28.29 -8.77
C GLY A 227 -56.47 -26.92 -8.37
N ILE A 228 -55.22 -26.82 -7.90
CA ILE A 228 -54.58 -25.54 -7.55
C ILE A 228 -53.18 -25.49 -8.17
N PHE A 229 -52.92 -24.49 -9.00
CA PHE A 229 -51.60 -24.29 -9.59
C PHE A 229 -50.70 -23.51 -8.63
N PHE A 230 -49.63 -24.15 -8.15
CA PHE A 230 -48.52 -23.47 -7.48
C PHE A 230 -47.34 -23.29 -8.46
N PRO A 231 -46.70 -22.11 -8.49
CA PRO A 231 -45.51 -21.92 -9.31
C PRO A 231 -44.34 -22.74 -8.77
N SER A 232 -43.43 -23.14 -9.67
CA SER A 232 -42.21 -23.88 -9.33
C SER A 232 -41.39 -23.17 -8.26
N ILE A 233 -41.24 -23.81 -7.11
CA ILE A 233 -40.57 -23.23 -5.94
C ILE A 233 -39.06 -23.35 -6.14
N LYS A 234 -38.40 -22.23 -6.48
CA LYS A 234 -36.94 -22.20 -6.59
C LYS A 234 -36.30 -22.13 -5.21
N ILE A 235 -35.59 -23.19 -4.83
CA ILE A 235 -34.64 -23.20 -3.72
C ILE A 235 -33.22 -23.04 -4.29
N ASN A 236 -32.31 -22.44 -3.52
CA ASN A 236 -30.88 -22.44 -3.83
C ASN A 236 -30.15 -23.05 -2.64
N ILE A 237 -29.20 -23.93 -2.93
CA ILE A 237 -28.25 -24.50 -1.97
C ILE A 237 -26.87 -23.99 -2.36
N LEU A 238 -26.05 -23.59 -1.38
CA LEU A 238 -24.71 -23.11 -1.65
C LEU A 238 -23.71 -24.26 -1.49
N GLY A 239 -23.09 -24.67 -2.58
CA GLY A 239 -21.92 -25.55 -2.56
C GLY A 239 -20.67 -24.73 -2.32
N VAL A 240 -19.81 -25.18 -1.41
CA VAL A 240 -18.56 -24.51 -1.06
C VAL A 240 -17.39 -25.49 -1.19
N ASP A 241 -16.35 -25.09 -1.92
CA ASP A 241 -15.01 -25.69 -1.85
C ASP A 241 -14.07 -24.74 -1.10
N PRO A 242 -13.88 -24.89 0.21
CA PRO A 242 -12.97 -24.03 0.96
C PRO A 242 -11.52 -24.09 0.46
N LYS A 243 -11.08 -25.24 -0.08
CA LYS A 243 -9.70 -25.42 -0.55
C LYS A 243 -9.48 -24.72 -1.88
N GLY A 244 -10.33 -24.98 -2.86
CA GLY A 244 -10.31 -24.31 -4.16
C GLY A 244 -10.47 -22.80 -4.03
N LEU A 245 -11.39 -22.34 -3.17
CA LEU A 245 -11.57 -20.91 -2.87
C LEU A 245 -10.31 -20.26 -2.29
N ILE A 246 -9.69 -20.84 -1.27
CA ILE A 246 -8.48 -20.28 -0.65
C ILE A 246 -7.33 -20.27 -1.66
N LEU A 247 -7.13 -21.35 -2.42
CA LEU A 247 -6.09 -21.42 -3.45
C LEU A 247 -6.32 -20.38 -4.58
N PHE A 248 -7.56 -20.23 -5.05
CA PHE A 248 -7.89 -19.27 -6.10
C PHE A 248 -7.81 -17.82 -5.62
N LEU A 249 -8.22 -17.54 -4.37
CA LEU A 249 -8.07 -16.22 -3.73
C LEU A 249 -6.59 -15.85 -3.56
N LEU A 250 -5.77 -16.75 -3.01
CA LEU A 250 -4.33 -16.54 -2.83
C LEU A 250 -3.59 -16.42 -4.17
N GLY A 251 -3.95 -17.23 -5.17
CA GLY A 251 -3.40 -17.12 -6.53
C GLY A 251 -3.77 -15.79 -7.20
N SER A 252 -5.02 -15.34 -7.05
CA SER A 252 -5.47 -14.04 -7.55
C SER A 252 -4.77 -12.87 -6.84
N LEU A 253 -4.55 -12.97 -5.53
CA LEU A 253 -3.79 -12.01 -4.75
C LEU A 253 -2.30 -12.00 -5.15
N ALA A 254 -1.70 -13.15 -5.44
CA ALA A 254 -0.33 -13.24 -5.95
C ALA A 254 -0.18 -12.58 -7.33
N ILE A 255 -1.14 -12.80 -8.25
CA ILE A 255 -1.20 -12.12 -9.55
C ILE A 255 -1.37 -10.60 -9.36
N PHE A 256 -2.22 -10.18 -8.42
CA PHE A 256 -2.42 -8.76 -8.09
C PHE A 256 -1.13 -8.09 -7.58
N ILE A 257 -0.43 -8.73 -6.63
CA ILE A 257 0.83 -8.23 -6.05
C ILE A 257 1.94 -8.22 -7.11
N PHE A 258 2.05 -9.26 -7.93
CA PHE A 258 3.02 -9.31 -9.02
C PHE A 258 2.75 -8.23 -10.07
N GLY A 259 1.49 -8.02 -10.45
CA GLY A 259 1.07 -6.92 -11.33
C GLY A 259 1.45 -5.55 -10.79
N MET A 260 1.14 -5.26 -9.52
CA MET A 260 1.57 -4.03 -8.84
C MET A 260 3.10 -3.87 -8.84
N LYS A 261 3.86 -4.94 -8.55
CA LYS A 261 5.33 -4.89 -8.55
C LYS A 261 5.87 -4.55 -9.93
N THR A 262 5.49 -5.31 -10.97
CA THR A 262 5.95 -5.07 -12.35
C THR A 262 5.57 -3.67 -12.85
N MET A 263 4.37 -3.21 -12.48
CA MET A 263 3.90 -1.85 -12.78
C MET A 263 4.77 -0.77 -12.09
N SER A 264 5.14 -0.98 -10.83
CA SER A 264 5.99 -0.08 -10.04
C SER A 264 7.43 -0.05 -10.57
N ASP A 265 8.01 -1.22 -10.83
CA ASP A 265 9.37 -1.37 -11.39
C ASP A 265 9.46 -0.68 -12.76
N GLY A 266 8.47 -0.87 -13.64
CA GLY A 266 8.37 -0.20 -14.94
C GLY A 266 8.31 1.33 -14.80
N LEU A 267 7.45 1.85 -13.91
CA LEU A 267 7.30 3.28 -13.68
C LEU A 267 8.55 3.92 -13.05
N GLN A 268 9.22 3.21 -12.13
CA GLN A 268 10.51 3.62 -11.55
C GLN A 268 11.60 3.70 -12.63
N ARG A 269 11.66 2.74 -13.56
CA ARG A 269 12.61 2.77 -14.70
C ARG A 269 12.29 3.89 -15.70
N ILE A 270 11.02 4.20 -15.94
CA ILE A 270 10.59 5.35 -16.77
C ILE A 270 11.02 6.68 -16.11
N ALA A 271 10.95 6.78 -14.78
CA ALA A 271 11.31 7.97 -14.01
C ALA A 271 12.83 8.19 -13.81
N GLY A 272 13.68 7.32 -14.39
CA GLY A 272 15.11 7.26 -14.12
C GLY A 272 15.91 8.57 -14.26
N SER A 273 16.90 8.71 -13.37
CA SER A 273 17.92 9.78 -13.21
C SER A 273 17.54 11.12 -12.54
N LYS A 274 16.32 11.29 -11.99
CA LYS A 274 15.94 12.54 -11.26
C LYS A 274 16.25 12.58 -9.75
N LEU A 275 16.95 11.60 -9.19
CA LEU A 275 17.22 11.52 -7.73
C LEU A 275 17.97 12.75 -7.17
N LYS A 276 18.94 13.32 -7.89
CA LYS A 276 19.65 14.55 -7.49
C LYS A 276 18.71 15.76 -7.41
N GLN A 277 17.68 15.82 -8.27
CA GLN A 277 16.64 16.86 -8.22
C GLN A 277 15.69 16.63 -7.03
N ILE A 278 15.27 15.38 -6.80
CA ILE A 278 14.44 15.00 -5.64
C ILE A 278 15.11 15.44 -4.33
N LEU A 279 16.40 15.11 -4.13
CA LEU A 279 17.15 15.51 -2.94
C LEU A 279 17.22 17.04 -2.77
N ASN A 280 17.53 17.77 -3.85
CA ASN A 280 17.58 19.25 -3.85
C ASN A 280 16.23 19.91 -3.49
N PHE A 281 15.09 19.28 -3.82
CA PHE A 281 13.78 19.80 -3.42
C PHE A 281 13.37 19.36 -2.00
N LEU A 282 13.75 18.14 -1.56
CA LEU A 282 13.52 17.65 -0.19
C LEU A 282 14.23 18.51 0.87
N THR A 283 15.47 18.95 0.61
CA THR A 283 16.26 19.76 1.55
C THR A 283 15.69 21.17 1.77
N ARG A 284 14.99 21.74 0.77
CA ARG A 284 14.66 23.16 0.69
C ARG A 284 13.78 23.69 1.83
N ASN A 285 12.71 22.98 2.20
CA ASN A 285 11.86 23.26 3.37
C ASN A 285 10.82 22.14 3.61
N ARG A 286 10.19 22.11 4.79
CA ARG A 286 9.19 21.08 5.15
C ARG A 286 7.99 20.96 4.19
N VAL A 287 7.55 22.03 3.54
CA VAL A 287 6.39 21.95 2.62
C VAL A 287 6.81 21.33 1.29
N MET A 288 7.97 21.71 0.77
CA MET A 288 8.56 21.05 -0.40
C MET A 288 8.89 19.59 -0.11
N ALA A 289 9.42 19.28 1.08
CA ALA A 289 9.71 17.90 1.49
C ALA A 289 8.44 17.01 1.45
N LEU A 290 7.31 17.51 1.95
CA LEU A 290 6.01 16.83 1.88
C LEU A 290 5.51 16.65 0.44
N ILE A 291 5.55 17.70 -0.38
CA ILE A 291 5.12 17.62 -1.79
C ILE A 291 5.98 16.61 -2.56
N VAL A 292 7.30 16.65 -2.38
CA VAL A 292 8.22 15.72 -3.05
C VAL A 292 8.01 14.30 -2.55
N GLY A 293 7.87 14.06 -1.24
CA GLY A 293 7.55 12.73 -0.71
C GLY A 293 6.26 12.14 -1.31
N ALA A 294 5.22 12.98 -1.47
CA ALA A 294 3.96 12.59 -2.10
C ALA A 294 4.11 12.27 -3.59
N VAL A 295 4.78 13.13 -4.36
CA VAL A 295 5.03 12.90 -5.79
C VAL A 295 5.94 11.69 -6.03
N THR A 296 7.04 11.59 -5.28
CA THR A 296 7.97 10.45 -5.34
C THR A 296 7.27 9.14 -5.02
N THR A 297 6.43 9.09 -3.99
CA THR A 297 5.68 7.86 -3.67
C THR A 297 4.54 7.60 -4.63
N ALA A 298 3.87 8.61 -5.17
CA ALA A 298 2.86 8.43 -6.22
C ALA A 298 3.45 7.85 -7.52
N VAL A 299 4.70 8.22 -7.85
CA VAL A 299 5.42 7.73 -9.05
C VAL A 299 6.08 6.38 -8.81
N ILE A 300 6.69 6.13 -7.65
CA ILE A 300 7.33 4.84 -7.32
C ILE A 300 6.30 3.79 -6.87
N GLN A 301 5.13 4.22 -6.39
CA GLN A 301 4.05 3.39 -5.81
C GLN A 301 4.45 2.53 -4.59
N SER A 302 5.60 2.82 -3.97
CA SER A 302 6.06 2.17 -2.74
C SER A 302 6.43 3.21 -1.68
N SER A 303 5.55 3.41 -0.70
CA SER A 303 5.82 4.21 0.51
C SER A 303 6.91 3.59 1.36
N SER A 304 6.99 2.27 1.43
CA SER A 304 8.06 1.56 2.15
C SER A 304 9.44 1.92 1.56
N ALA A 305 9.59 1.87 0.23
CA ALA A 305 10.84 2.28 -0.43
C ALA A 305 11.15 3.77 -0.22
N CYS A 306 10.14 4.65 -0.30
CA CYS A 306 10.33 6.07 -0.04
C CYS A 306 10.73 6.35 1.43
N ALA A 307 10.11 5.67 2.40
CA ALA A 307 10.44 5.79 3.81
C ALA A 307 11.87 5.31 4.10
N VAL A 308 12.26 4.15 3.56
CA VAL A 308 13.63 3.60 3.64
C VAL A 308 14.65 4.58 3.07
N MET A 309 14.36 5.18 1.91
CA MET A 309 15.22 6.21 1.29
C MET A 309 15.34 7.47 2.16
N ILE A 310 14.23 7.96 2.73
CA ILE A 310 14.22 9.12 3.63
C ILE A 310 14.98 8.84 4.93
N VAL A 311 14.89 7.62 5.45
CA VAL A 311 15.69 7.12 6.58
C VAL A 311 17.17 7.13 6.22
N GLY A 312 17.55 6.61 5.04
CA GLY A 312 18.94 6.63 4.58
C GLY A 312 19.51 8.05 4.40
N PHE A 313 18.72 8.99 3.85
CA PHE A 313 19.12 10.39 3.76
C PHE A 313 19.28 11.08 5.11
N LEU A 314 18.49 10.69 6.11
CA LEU A 314 18.63 11.17 7.48
C LEU A 314 19.87 10.60 8.18
N ASN A 315 20.21 9.33 7.91
CA ASN A 315 21.44 8.70 8.38
C ASN A 315 22.69 9.37 7.78
N ALA A 316 22.68 9.60 6.47
CA ALA A 316 23.74 10.25 5.71
C ALA A 316 23.89 11.77 5.99
N GLY A 317 23.09 12.36 6.89
CA GLY A 317 23.11 13.78 7.21
C GLY A 317 22.59 14.72 6.11
N LEU A 318 22.11 14.15 4.99
CA LEU A 318 21.60 14.89 3.83
C LEU A 318 20.24 15.54 4.10
N LEU A 319 19.44 15.00 5.04
CA LEU A 319 18.19 15.59 5.51
C LEU A 319 18.19 15.74 7.02
N GLY A 320 17.60 16.84 7.51
CA GLY A 320 17.27 17.00 8.92
C GLY A 320 15.96 16.31 9.29
N LEU A 321 15.84 15.87 10.56
CA LEU A 321 14.68 15.12 11.07
C LEU A 321 13.33 15.78 10.71
N ARG A 322 13.23 17.11 10.72
CA ARG A 322 11.98 17.83 10.38
C ARG A 322 11.61 17.75 8.90
N GLN A 323 12.61 17.69 8.00
CA GLN A 323 12.40 17.46 6.58
C GLN A 323 12.00 16.00 6.33
N SER A 324 12.69 15.04 6.98
CA SER A 324 12.37 13.61 6.90
C SER A 324 10.95 13.31 7.38
N ILE A 325 10.54 13.87 8.54
CA ILE A 325 9.16 13.84 9.05
C ILE A 325 8.16 14.30 7.97
N ALA A 326 8.41 15.46 7.36
CA ALA A 326 7.51 16.01 6.36
C ALA A 326 7.46 15.17 5.07
N ALA A 327 8.59 14.62 4.64
CA ALA A 327 8.68 13.73 3.48
C ALA A 327 7.95 12.40 3.71
N ILE A 328 8.02 11.83 4.91
CA ILE A 328 7.26 10.62 5.30
C ILE A 328 5.75 10.90 5.28
N MET A 329 5.31 12.04 5.82
CA MET A 329 3.91 12.48 5.71
C MET A 329 3.47 12.67 4.25
N GLY A 330 4.39 13.13 3.40
CA GLY A 330 4.23 13.17 1.95
C GLY A 330 4.02 11.79 1.36
N ALA A 331 4.91 10.84 1.66
CA ALA A 331 4.87 9.47 1.15
C ALA A 331 3.52 8.81 1.41
N ASN A 332 2.99 8.95 2.63
CA ASN A 332 1.64 8.54 3.02
C ASN A 332 0.51 9.08 2.11
N ILE A 333 0.59 10.33 1.64
CA ILE A 333 -0.35 10.86 0.64
C ILE A 333 -0.16 10.16 -0.72
N GLY A 334 1.10 9.98 -1.12
CA GLY A 334 1.46 9.37 -2.41
C GLY A 334 0.93 7.94 -2.58
N THR A 335 0.96 7.11 -1.52
CA THR A 335 0.40 5.73 -1.52
C THR A 335 -1.06 5.70 -1.97
N THR A 336 -1.83 6.75 -1.69
CA THR A 336 -3.28 6.77 -1.97
C THR A 336 -3.58 6.77 -3.48
N ILE A 337 -2.60 7.12 -4.33
CA ILE A 337 -2.73 7.07 -5.79
C ILE A 337 -2.97 5.65 -6.30
N THR A 338 -2.38 4.61 -5.68
CA THR A 338 -2.65 3.22 -6.11
C THR A 338 -4.11 2.84 -5.88
N GLY A 339 -4.71 3.25 -4.74
CA GLY A 339 -6.15 3.11 -4.50
C GLY A 339 -7.01 3.85 -5.52
N GLN A 340 -6.62 5.06 -5.93
CA GLN A 340 -7.31 5.82 -6.98
C GLN A 340 -7.24 5.11 -8.34
N ILE A 341 -6.09 4.53 -8.71
CA ILE A 341 -5.92 3.75 -9.95
C ILE A 341 -6.85 2.54 -9.96
N ILE A 342 -6.87 1.75 -8.87
CA ILE A 342 -7.74 0.57 -8.71
C ILE A 342 -9.22 0.96 -8.88
N ALA A 343 -9.63 2.08 -8.26
CA ALA A 343 -11.02 2.53 -8.25
C ALA A 343 -11.56 3.07 -9.59
N LEU A 344 -10.74 3.15 -10.65
CA LEU A 344 -11.18 3.59 -11.98
C LEU A 344 -12.17 2.61 -12.68
N LYS A 345 -12.36 1.39 -12.15
CA LYS A 345 -13.31 0.36 -12.65
C LYS A 345 -13.18 0.09 -14.15
N ILE A 346 -11.97 -0.21 -14.60
CA ILE A 346 -11.66 -0.37 -16.02
C ILE A 346 -11.93 -1.82 -16.47
N LYS A 347 -13.20 -2.24 -16.34
CA LYS A 347 -13.66 -3.64 -16.42
C LYS A 347 -13.23 -4.41 -17.68
N ASN A 348 -12.95 -3.72 -18.78
CA ASN A 348 -12.65 -4.35 -20.07
C ASN A 348 -11.23 -4.08 -20.60
N MET A 349 -10.36 -3.37 -19.88
CA MET A 349 -8.99 -3.06 -20.37
C MET A 349 -7.90 -3.95 -19.78
N ALA A 350 -8.21 -4.84 -18.82
CA ALA A 350 -7.23 -5.72 -18.19
C ALA A 350 -6.48 -6.60 -19.22
N TYR A 351 -7.22 -7.40 -20.00
CA TYR A 351 -6.64 -8.25 -21.05
C TYR A 351 -5.99 -7.44 -22.20
N PRO A 352 -6.61 -6.38 -22.76
CA PRO A 352 -5.93 -5.51 -23.73
C PRO A 352 -4.61 -4.91 -23.22
N ALA A 353 -4.55 -4.49 -21.94
CA ALA A 353 -3.32 -3.98 -21.34
C ALA A 353 -2.26 -5.08 -21.21
N VAL A 354 -2.62 -6.30 -20.79
CA VAL A 354 -1.68 -7.44 -20.79
C VAL A 354 -1.11 -7.69 -22.20
N ILE A 355 -1.97 -7.74 -23.23
CA ILE A 355 -1.55 -7.98 -24.62
C ILE A 355 -0.61 -6.87 -25.12
N VAL A 356 -1.00 -5.60 -24.97
CA VAL A 356 -0.18 -4.45 -25.40
C VAL A 356 1.12 -4.38 -24.61
N GLY A 357 1.10 -4.62 -23.31
CA GLY A 357 2.28 -4.63 -22.45
C GLY A 357 3.31 -5.69 -22.85
N ILE A 358 2.86 -6.94 -23.09
CA ILE A 358 3.72 -8.02 -23.60
C ILE A 358 4.29 -7.66 -24.98
N ILE A 359 3.46 -7.16 -25.90
CA ILE A 359 3.91 -6.75 -27.24
C ILE A 359 4.98 -5.66 -27.15
N LEU A 360 4.79 -4.65 -26.31
CA LEU A 360 5.78 -3.58 -26.09
C LEU A 360 7.08 -4.13 -25.47
N MET A 361 6.97 -5.02 -24.49
CA MET A 361 8.11 -5.64 -23.79
C MET A 361 8.94 -6.55 -24.72
N LEU A 362 8.29 -7.32 -25.61
CA LEU A 362 8.97 -8.28 -26.49
C LEU A 362 9.47 -7.69 -27.81
N LEU A 363 8.75 -6.75 -28.43
CA LEU A 363 9.14 -6.22 -29.75
C LEU A 363 10.20 -5.12 -29.67
N PHE A 364 10.21 -4.30 -28.61
CA PHE A 364 11.05 -3.11 -28.57
C PHE A 364 12.32 -3.32 -27.74
N ARG A 365 13.43 -3.67 -28.42
CA ARG A 365 14.79 -3.74 -27.82
C ARG A 365 15.26 -2.39 -27.23
N ASN A 366 14.57 -1.28 -27.49
CA ASN A 366 14.83 0.01 -26.85
C ASN A 366 14.23 0.03 -25.44
N LYS A 367 15.11 0.02 -24.43
CA LYS A 367 14.79 -0.06 -22.99
C LYS A 367 13.67 0.90 -22.57
N LYS A 368 13.54 2.10 -23.14
CA LYS A 368 12.47 3.06 -22.78
C LYS A 368 11.05 2.59 -23.13
N LEU A 369 10.86 1.94 -24.28
CA LEU A 369 9.55 1.42 -24.70
C LEU A 369 9.24 0.11 -23.97
N GLY A 370 10.26 -0.73 -23.73
CA GLY A 370 10.14 -1.92 -22.87
C GLY A 370 9.65 -1.58 -21.46
N ASN A 371 10.18 -0.53 -20.81
CA ASN A 371 9.73 -0.10 -19.48
C ASN A 371 8.25 0.37 -19.45
N TRP A 372 7.74 0.93 -20.56
CA TRP A 372 6.30 1.21 -20.70
C TRP A 372 5.49 -0.06 -20.93
N GLY A 373 6.09 -1.07 -21.58
CA GLY A 373 5.57 -2.44 -21.62
C GLY A 373 5.40 -3.03 -20.22
N ASP A 374 6.44 -2.99 -19.37
CA ASP A 374 6.40 -3.42 -17.96
C ASP A 374 5.23 -2.74 -17.21
N PHE A 375 5.11 -1.41 -17.33
CA PHE A 375 4.04 -0.63 -16.70
C PHE A 375 2.64 -1.09 -17.14
N ILE A 376 2.39 -1.18 -18.45
CA ILE A 376 1.08 -1.51 -19.01
C ILE A 376 0.72 -2.99 -18.75
N PHE A 377 1.71 -3.89 -18.80
CA PHE A 377 1.53 -5.31 -18.48
C PHE A 377 1.18 -5.51 -17.00
N GLY A 378 1.95 -4.91 -16.09
CA GLY A 378 1.69 -4.98 -14.65
C GLY A 378 0.33 -4.39 -14.27
N PHE A 379 -0.05 -3.27 -14.88
CA PHE A 379 -1.38 -2.68 -14.76
C PHE A 379 -2.49 -3.66 -15.21
N GLY A 380 -2.30 -4.35 -16.34
CA GLY A 380 -3.24 -5.37 -16.80
C GLY A 380 -3.40 -6.54 -15.81
N LEU A 381 -2.27 -7.09 -15.31
CA LEU A 381 -2.27 -8.17 -14.32
C LEU A 381 -2.91 -7.77 -12.98
N LEU A 382 -2.70 -6.52 -12.54
CA LEU A 382 -3.33 -5.97 -11.34
C LEU A 382 -4.87 -6.06 -11.45
N PHE A 383 -5.46 -5.65 -12.56
CA PHE A 383 -6.92 -5.76 -12.74
C PHE A 383 -7.39 -7.22 -12.84
N ILE A 384 -6.65 -8.12 -13.50
CA ILE A 384 -6.97 -9.56 -13.54
C ILE A 384 -6.97 -10.17 -12.13
N GLY A 385 -5.95 -9.86 -11.32
CA GLY A 385 -5.86 -10.33 -9.93
C GLY A 385 -7.02 -9.83 -9.07
N MET A 386 -7.43 -8.56 -9.23
CA MET A 386 -8.59 -8.02 -8.52
C MET A 386 -9.92 -8.67 -8.97
N GLU A 387 -10.11 -8.89 -10.28
CA GLU A 387 -11.30 -9.58 -10.79
C GLU A 387 -11.35 -11.04 -10.31
N GLY A 388 -10.21 -11.74 -10.30
CA GLY A 388 -10.06 -13.07 -9.71
C GLY A 388 -10.47 -13.11 -8.23
N MET A 389 -9.96 -12.18 -7.41
CA MET A 389 -10.36 -12.06 -6.00
C MET A 389 -11.86 -11.79 -5.85
N SER A 390 -12.44 -10.88 -6.64
CA SER A 390 -13.87 -10.58 -6.60
C SER A 390 -14.72 -11.80 -7.00
N ASN A 391 -14.29 -12.57 -7.99
CA ASN A 391 -14.98 -13.77 -8.45
C ASN A 391 -14.89 -14.92 -7.44
N ALA A 392 -13.76 -15.05 -6.74
CA ALA A 392 -13.59 -15.99 -5.62
C ALA A 392 -14.58 -15.69 -4.47
N LEU A 393 -14.76 -14.40 -4.17
CA LEU A 393 -15.52 -13.95 -3.01
C LEU A 393 -17.04 -13.83 -3.26
N HIS A 394 -17.46 -13.59 -4.51
CA HIS A 394 -18.87 -13.36 -4.83
C HIS A 394 -19.84 -14.49 -4.41
N PRO A 395 -19.54 -15.80 -4.58
CA PRO A 395 -20.43 -16.87 -4.11
C PRO A 395 -20.66 -16.86 -2.59
N LEU A 396 -19.66 -16.41 -1.82
CA LEU A 396 -19.69 -16.40 -0.36
C LEU A 396 -20.62 -15.32 0.21
N ARG A 397 -21.03 -14.33 -0.60
CA ARG A 397 -22.02 -13.32 -0.21
C ARG A 397 -23.33 -13.94 0.28
N ASP A 398 -23.71 -15.08 -0.26
CA ASP A 398 -24.96 -15.77 0.07
C ASP A 398 -24.81 -16.82 1.17
N SER A 399 -23.58 -17.07 1.65
CA SER A 399 -23.33 -17.97 2.77
C SER A 399 -23.74 -17.30 4.09
N GLU A 400 -24.61 -17.96 4.86
CA GLU A 400 -24.88 -17.63 6.26
C GLU A 400 -23.63 -17.80 7.13
N THR A 401 -22.81 -18.82 6.90
CA THR A 401 -21.54 -19.02 7.63
C THR A 401 -20.59 -17.84 7.43
N PHE A 402 -20.26 -17.46 6.18
CA PHE A 402 -19.38 -16.33 5.91
C PHE A 402 -20.01 -14.98 6.30
N ARG A 403 -21.33 -14.79 6.13
CA ARG A 403 -22.02 -13.60 6.63
C ARG A 403 -21.96 -13.48 8.15
N SER A 404 -22.01 -14.59 8.88
CA SER A 404 -21.84 -14.58 10.34
C SER A 404 -20.41 -14.18 10.74
N PHE A 405 -19.40 -14.69 10.02
CA PHE A 405 -17.99 -14.33 10.23
C PHE A 405 -17.73 -12.85 9.97
N PHE A 406 -18.10 -12.33 8.78
CA PHE A 406 -17.94 -10.90 8.49
C PHE A 406 -18.83 -10.02 9.38
N GLY A 407 -19.98 -10.55 9.83
CA GLY A 407 -20.86 -9.91 10.81
C GLY A 407 -20.20 -9.63 12.17
N MET A 408 -19.20 -10.41 12.59
CA MET A 408 -18.45 -10.16 13.84
C MET A 408 -17.67 -8.84 13.81
N PHE A 409 -17.38 -8.31 12.62
CA PHE A 409 -16.65 -7.06 12.39
C PHE A 409 -17.50 -6.03 11.65
N ASP A 410 -18.82 -6.24 11.55
CA ASP A 410 -19.71 -5.27 10.91
C ASP A 410 -19.77 -4.00 11.77
N CYS A 411 -19.32 -2.90 11.15
CA CYS A 411 -19.26 -1.59 11.75
C CYS A 411 -20.48 -0.73 11.40
N THR A 412 -21.46 -1.31 10.67
CA THR A 412 -22.72 -0.64 10.32
C THR A 412 -23.42 -0.12 11.59
N PRO A 413 -23.87 1.15 11.62
CA PRO A 413 -24.43 1.74 12.82
C PRO A 413 -25.65 1.00 13.38
N VAL A 414 -25.62 0.74 14.68
CA VAL A 414 -26.77 0.27 15.46
C VAL A 414 -27.29 1.46 16.26
N SER A 415 -28.57 1.79 16.11
CA SER A 415 -29.19 2.98 16.74
C SER A 415 -28.43 4.29 16.45
N GLY A 416 -27.89 4.44 15.25
CA GLY A 416 -27.14 5.64 14.81
C GLY A 416 -25.67 5.69 15.23
N VAL A 417 -25.13 4.66 15.90
CA VAL A 417 -23.73 4.63 16.38
C VAL A 417 -22.99 3.38 15.90
N MET A 418 -21.75 3.54 15.43
CA MET A 418 -20.90 2.43 14.98
C MET A 418 -20.39 1.60 16.20
N PRO A 419 -20.55 0.27 16.23
CA PRO A 419 -20.08 -0.55 17.35
C PRO A 419 -18.56 -0.47 17.54
N LEU A 420 -18.10 0.01 18.71
CA LEU A 420 -16.67 0.25 18.97
C LEU A 420 -15.82 -1.03 18.92
N SER A 421 -16.36 -2.16 19.35
CA SER A 421 -15.71 -3.47 19.23
C SER A 421 -15.45 -3.85 17.77
N SER A 422 -16.43 -3.67 16.89
CA SER A 422 -16.30 -3.92 15.45
C SER A 422 -15.26 -2.98 14.82
N VAL A 423 -15.31 -1.69 15.15
CA VAL A 423 -14.38 -0.67 14.62
C VAL A 423 -12.94 -0.99 15.02
N LEU A 424 -12.68 -1.29 16.29
CA LEU A 424 -11.35 -1.67 16.76
C LEU A 424 -10.89 -3.02 16.20
N GLY A 425 -11.79 -3.98 16.05
CA GLY A 425 -11.51 -5.27 15.40
C GLY A 425 -11.12 -5.11 13.93
N ALA A 426 -11.85 -4.28 13.18
CA ALA A 426 -11.55 -3.94 11.79
C ALA A 426 -10.19 -3.22 11.65
N ILE A 427 -9.88 -2.26 12.53
CA ILE A 427 -8.56 -1.60 12.58
C ILE A 427 -7.45 -2.64 12.87
N PHE A 428 -7.65 -3.54 13.82
CA PHE A 428 -6.68 -4.58 14.15
C PHE A 428 -6.44 -5.53 12.97
N VAL A 429 -7.50 -6.00 12.31
CA VAL A 429 -7.41 -6.88 11.12
C VAL A 429 -6.67 -6.18 9.97
N GLY A 430 -6.99 -4.92 9.67
CA GLY A 430 -6.29 -4.14 8.65
C GLY A 430 -4.81 -3.93 8.96
N THR A 431 -4.48 -3.68 10.24
CA THR A 431 -3.10 -3.56 10.73
C THR A 431 -2.33 -4.87 10.54
N LEU A 432 -2.93 -5.99 10.95
CA LEU A 432 -2.31 -7.32 10.89
C LEU A 432 -2.07 -7.78 9.44
N ILE A 433 -3.08 -7.67 8.57
CA ILE A 433 -2.98 -8.05 7.15
C ILE A 433 -1.87 -7.24 6.47
N THR A 434 -1.83 -5.92 6.69
CA THR A 434 -0.83 -5.05 6.07
C THR A 434 0.56 -5.26 6.64
N ALA A 435 0.70 -5.57 7.93
CA ALA A 435 1.99 -5.89 8.53
C ALA A 435 2.56 -7.22 8.00
N ILE A 436 1.70 -8.20 7.70
CA ILE A 436 2.10 -9.50 7.12
C ILE A 436 2.45 -9.34 5.62
N ILE A 437 1.59 -8.68 4.84
CA ILE A 437 1.79 -8.50 3.39
C ILE A 437 2.84 -7.43 3.08
N GLN A 438 3.12 -6.52 4.02
CA GLN A 438 4.06 -5.40 3.92
C GLN A 438 3.76 -4.40 2.78
N SER A 439 2.52 -4.41 2.26
CA SER A 439 2.06 -3.53 1.18
C SER A 439 0.63 -3.04 1.44
N SER A 440 0.48 -1.73 1.67
CA SER A 440 -0.84 -1.12 1.90
C SER A 440 -1.72 -1.20 0.65
N SER A 441 -1.13 -0.99 -0.52
CA SER A 441 -1.82 -1.13 -1.81
C SER A 441 -2.44 -2.53 -2.00
N ALA A 442 -1.82 -3.58 -1.44
CA ALA A 442 -2.39 -4.93 -1.43
C ALA A 442 -3.62 -5.04 -0.52
N THR A 443 -3.53 -4.57 0.73
CA THR A 443 -4.66 -4.57 1.68
C THR A 443 -5.82 -3.72 1.19
N ILE A 444 -5.55 -2.56 0.59
CA ILE A 444 -6.57 -1.69 -0.02
C ILE A 444 -7.24 -2.41 -1.20
N GLY A 445 -6.48 -3.08 -2.07
CA GLY A 445 -7.04 -3.89 -3.16
C GLY A 445 -7.95 -5.02 -2.66
N LEU A 446 -7.52 -5.75 -1.63
CA LEU A 446 -8.32 -6.79 -0.97
C LEU A 446 -9.58 -6.21 -0.31
N THR A 447 -9.47 -5.05 0.35
CA THR A 447 -10.60 -4.34 0.96
C THR A 447 -11.62 -3.90 -0.09
N MET A 448 -11.16 -3.41 -1.25
CA MET A 448 -12.03 -3.09 -2.39
C MET A 448 -12.70 -4.33 -2.97
N ALA A 449 -12.02 -5.48 -3.06
CA ALA A 449 -12.61 -6.73 -3.55
C ALA A 449 -13.67 -7.30 -2.58
N LEU A 450 -13.42 -7.28 -1.27
CA LEU A 450 -14.38 -7.66 -0.23
C LEU A 450 -15.62 -6.74 -0.23
N ALA A 451 -15.40 -5.43 -0.42
CA ALA A 451 -16.49 -4.46 -0.45
C ALA A 451 -17.29 -4.51 -1.77
N GLY A 452 -16.63 -4.68 -2.90
CA GLY A 452 -17.25 -4.82 -4.23
C GLY A 452 -18.03 -6.13 -4.41
N SER A 453 -17.61 -7.21 -3.75
CA SER A 453 -18.38 -8.46 -3.65
C SER A 453 -19.54 -8.38 -2.65
N GLY A 454 -19.62 -7.32 -1.84
CA GLY A 454 -20.69 -7.10 -0.86
C GLY A 454 -20.55 -7.90 0.44
N LEU A 455 -19.34 -8.41 0.75
CA LEU A 455 -19.05 -9.11 2.00
C LEU A 455 -18.82 -8.14 3.17
N ILE A 456 -18.29 -6.94 2.90
CA ILE A 456 -18.15 -5.87 3.89
C ILE A 456 -18.82 -4.59 3.41
N SER A 457 -19.42 -3.85 4.35
CA SER A 457 -19.97 -2.52 4.09
C SER A 457 -18.87 -1.46 4.06
N PHE A 458 -19.17 -0.26 3.54
CA PHE A 458 -18.24 0.88 3.61
C PHE A 458 -17.93 1.27 5.07
N TRP A 459 -18.89 1.05 5.98
CA TRP A 459 -18.73 1.25 7.42
C TRP A 459 -17.58 0.41 8.00
N THR A 460 -17.38 -0.82 7.51
CA THR A 460 -16.27 -1.70 7.93
C THR A 460 -15.01 -1.48 7.09
N ALA A 461 -15.16 -1.18 5.80
CA ALA A 461 -14.03 -0.95 4.90
C ALA A 461 -13.16 0.24 5.32
N PHE A 462 -13.75 1.33 5.84
CA PHE A 462 -12.94 2.48 6.26
C PHE A 462 -12.10 2.25 7.53
N PRO A 463 -12.62 1.66 8.64
CA PRO A 463 -11.80 1.19 9.75
C PRO A 463 -10.68 0.21 9.35
N LEU A 464 -10.91 -0.70 8.38
CA LEU A 464 -9.85 -1.55 7.83
C LEU A 464 -8.72 -0.70 7.20
N ILE A 465 -9.05 0.36 6.46
CA ILE A 465 -8.05 1.31 5.92
C ILE A 465 -7.30 2.05 7.04
N LEU A 466 -7.95 2.43 8.15
CA LEU A 466 -7.23 3.03 9.29
C LEU A 466 -6.20 2.06 9.86
N GLY A 467 -6.54 0.77 9.95
CA GLY A 467 -5.61 -0.30 10.28
C GLY A 467 -4.45 -0.44 9.28
N ASP A 468 -4.75 -0.43 7.99
CA ASP A 468 -3.78 -0.50 6.90
C ASP A 468 -2.66 0.56 7.00
N ASN A 469 -3.03 1.80 7.31
CA ASN A 469 -2.06 2.88 7.49
C ASN A 469 -1.18 2.67 8.74
N ILE A 470 -1.68 2.04 9.81
CA ILE A 470 -0.84 1.61 10.95
C ILE A 470 0.09 0.48 10.51
N GLY A 471 -0.44 -0.58 9.89
CA GLY A 471 0.32 -1.78 9.52
C GLY A 471 1.48 -1.51 8.56
N THR A 472 1.31 -0.53 7.66
CA THR A 472 2.35 -0.04 6.74
C THR A 472 3.63 0.43 7.46
N THR A 473 3.52 0.90 8.70
CA THR A 473 4.67 1.43 9.46
C THR A 473 5.68 0.36 9.89
N ILE A 474 5.32 -0.93 9.84
CA ILE A 474 6.21 -2.02 10.24
C ILE A 474 7.51 -2.03 9.42
N THR A 475 7.45 -1.68 8.13
CA THR A 475 8.61 -1.69 7.23
C THR A 475 9.64 -0.63 7.63
N ALA A 476 9.19 0.59 7.92
CA ALA A 476 10.04 1.67 8.40
C ALA A 476 10.59 1.39 9.81
N VAL A 477 9.80 0.75 10.69
CA VAL A 477 10.27 0.33 12.02
C VAL A 477 11.38 -0.72 11.87
N LEU A 478 11.15 -1.80 11.11
CA LEU A 478 12.12 -2.87 10.88
C LEU A 478 13.41 -2.37 10.23
N ALA A 479 13.31 -1.56 9.16
CA ALA A 479 14.46 -0.93 8.51
C ALA A 479 15.26 -0.04 9.47
N SER A 480 14.60 0.60 10.43
CA SER A 480 15.30 1.46 11.40
C SER A 480 16.07 0.69 12.48
N ILE A 481 15.80 -0.62 12.72
CA ILE A 481 16.46 -1.42 13.78
C ILE A 481 18.00 -1.45 13.65
N PRO A 482 18.61 -1.79 12.49
CA PRO A 482 20.06 -1.78 12.33
C PRO A 482 20.67 -0.36 12.21
N ALA A 483 19.86 0.66 11.95
CA ALA A 483 20.33 2.00 11.62
C ALA A 483 20.62 2.89 12.84
N ASN A 484 21.17 4.10 12.60
CA ASN A 484 21.52 5.05 13.67
C ASN A 484 20.29 5.59 14.44
N ARG A 485 20.50 6.28 15.56
CA ARG A 485 19.40 6.85 16.35
C ARG A 485 18.50 7.82 15.57
N ASN A 486 19.01 8.60 14.62
CA ASN A 486 18.15 9.50 13.83
C ASN A 486 17.25 8.70 12.86
N SER A 487 17.76 7.62 12.27
CA SER A 487 16.96 6.65 11.51
C SER A 487 15.85 6.02 12.37
N LYS A 488 16.19 5.61 13.60
CA LYS A 488 15.22 5.11 14.61
C LYS A 488 14.16 6.16 14.98
N ARG A 489 14.54 7.44 15.07
CA ARG A 489 13.60 8.55 15.25
C ARG A 489 12.62 8.70 14.07
N ALA A 490 13.06 8.48 12.84
CA ALA A 490 12.19 8.53 11.66
C ALA A 490 11.23 7.33 11.57
N GLY A 491 11.70 6.12 11.86
CA GLY A 491 10.83 4.93 11.99
C GLY A 491 9.78 5.10 13.10
N LEU A 492 10.21 5.58 14.27
CA LEU A 492 9.31 5.91 15.39
C LEU A 492 8.32 7.03 15.05
N PHE A 493 8.74 8.05 14.29
CA PHE A 493 7.82 9.07 13.78
C PHE A 493 6.72 8.44 12.93
N HIS A 494 7.08 7.57 11.97
CA HIS A 494 6.13 6.98 11.05
C HIS A 494 5.06 6.16 11.79
N ALA A 495 5.48 5.35 12.77
CA ALA A 495 4.58 4.63 13.68
C ALA A 495 3.66 5.59 14.47
N ILE A 496 4.22 6.56 15.20
CA ILE A 496 3.44 7.50 16.02
C ILE A 496 2.45 8.30 15.16
N PHE A 497 2.86 8.76 13.97
CA PHE A 497 2.02 9.54 13.06
C PHE A 497 0.77 8.76 12.62
N ASN A 498 0.94 7.52 12.14
CA ASN A 498 -0.18 6.71 11.67
C ASN A 498 -1.08 6.24 12.83
N ILE A 499 -0.50 5.84 13.97
CA ILE A 499 -1.27 5.45 15.16
C ILE A 499 -2.11 6.64 15.68
N THR A 500 -1.50 7.82 15.81
CA THR A 500 -2.22 9.03 16.25
C THR A 500 -3.28 9.44 15.23
N GLY A 501 -3.01 9.25 13.93
CA GLY A 501 -3.97 9.55 12.86
C GLY A 501 -5.16 8.62 12.83
N ALA A 502 -4.93 7.31 12.93
CA ALA A 502 -6.00 6.33 13.07
C ALA A 502 -6.83 6.58 14.33
N ALA A 503 -6.20 6.89 15.47
CA ALA A 503 -6.91 7.26 16.70
C ALA A 503 -7.75 8.53 16.56
N LEU A 504 -7.20 9.60 15.97
CA LEU A 504 -7.93 10.85 15.70
C LEU A 504 -9.12 10.60 14.76
N MET A 505 -8.92 9.82 13.70
CA MET A 505 -9.98 9.50 12.76
C MET A 505 -11.05 8.58 13.36
N THR A 506 -10.66 7.66 14.24
CA THR A 506 -11.60 6.84 15.03
C THR A 506 -12.46 7.73 15.93
N VAL A 507 -11.90 8.75 16.59
CA VAL A 507 -12.69 9.74 17.35
C VAL A 507 -13.65 10.51 16.44
N LEU A 508 -13.21 10.90 15.24
CA LEU A 508 -14.08 11.55 14.25
C LEU A 508 -15.19 10.64 13.69
N LEU A 509 -15.07 9.31 13.81
CA LEU A 509 -16.17 8.39 13.49
C LEU A 509 -17.33 8.46 14.51
N TYR A 510 -17.10 9.00 15.71
CA TYR A 510 -18.14 9.21 16.74
C TYR A 510 -18.69 10.64 16.78
N VAL A 511 -18.17 11.55 15.95
CA VAL A 511 -18.71 12.91 15.79
C VAL A 511 -19.67 12.90 14.61
N THR A 512 -20.98 12.97 14.86
CA THR A 512 -22.00 12.80 13.82
C THR A 512 -22.64 14.11 13.35
N ILE A 513 -23.12 14.10 12.09
CA ILE A 513 -24.02 15.10 11.49
C ILE A 513 -25.11 14.30 10.75
N LYS A 514 -26.40 14.54 11.07
CA LYS A 514 -27.54 13.76 10.52
C LYS A 514 -27.32 12.24 10.67
N ASP A 515 -27.04 11.82 11.90
CA ASP A 515 -26.85 10.41 12.30
C ASP A 515 -25.77 9.65 11.50
N THR A 516 -24.90 10.39 10.80
CA THR A 516 -23.78 9.88 10.01
C THR A 516 -22.48 10.50 10.54
N PRO A 517 -21.39 9.73 10.72
CA PRO A 517 -20.09 10.27 11.10
C PRO A 517 -19.62 11.38 10.15
N ILE A 518 -19.12 12.50 10.69
CA ILE A 518 -18.83 13.72 9.94
C ILE A 518 -17.88 13.47 8.76
N PHE A 519 -16.88 12.60 8.95
CA PHE A 519 -15.94 12.23 7.88
C PHE A 519 -16.60 11.39 6.78
N LEU A 520 -17.39 10.37 7.15
CA LEU A 520 -18.08 9.52 6.17
C LEU A 520 -19.18 10.30 5.43
N TYR A 521 -19.91 11.18 6.12
CA TYR A 521 -20.86 12.11 5.52
C TYR A 521 -20.18 13.03 4.51
N PHE A 522 -18.98 13.53 4.81
CA PHE A 522 -18.22 14.33 3.87
C PHE A 522 -17.84 13.52 2.61
N ILE A 523 -17.26 12.31 2.76
CA ILE A 523 -16.90 11.44 1.63
C ILE A 523 -18.12 11.08 0.76
N GLU A 524 -19.26 10.73 1.36
CA GLU A 524 -20.53 10.39 0.69
C GLU A 524 -21.16 11.56 -0.10
N ASN A 525 -20.71 12.80 0.14
CA ASN A 525 -21.19 13.99 -0.58
C ASN A 525 -20.21 14.52 -1.63
N ILE A 526 -18.89 14.31 -1.47
CA ILE A 526 -17.90 14.67 -2.49
C ILE A 526 -17.67 13.56 -3.53
N THR A 527 -18.00 12.31 -3.23
CA THR A 527 -17.73 11.17 -4.09
C THR A 527 -18.93 10.85 -4.99
N PRO A 528 -18.77 10.64 -6.31
CA PRO A 528 -19.87 10.25 -7.18
C PRO A 528 -20.41 8.85 -6.88
N GLY A 529 -21.57 8.79 -6.24
CA GLY A 529 -22.32 7.58 -5.91
C GLY A 529 -23.13 7.80 -4.63
N LYS A 530 -23.63 6.71 -4.06
CA LYS A 530 -24.13 6.65 -2.69
C LYS A 530 -23.78 5.28 -2.14
N VAL A 531 -23.01 5.24 -1.06
CA VAL A 531 -22.47 4.00 -0.48
C VAL A 531 -23.12 3.64 0.87
N LEU A 532 -23.84 4.59 1.47
CA LEU A 532 -24.55 4.39 2.74
C LEU A 532 -26.00 3.93 2.56
N GLN A 533 -26.43 3.67 1.32
CA GLN A 533 -27.77 3.18 0.96
C GLN A 533 -27.80 1.65 0.81
N SER A 534 -29.00 1.07 0.72
CA SER A 534 -29.18 -0.40 0.65
C SER A 534 -28.60 -1.07 -0.59
N GLU A 535 -28.43 -0.33 -1.69
CA GLU A 535 -27.67 -0.77 -2.86
C GLU A 535 -26.45 0.17 -3.04
N PRO A 536 -25.27 -0.16 -2.49
CA PRO A 536 -24.12 0.73 -2.54
C PRO A 536 -23.55 0.87 -3.95
N VAL A 537 -23.42 2.10 -4.43
CA VAL A 537 -22.91 2.44 -5.77
C VAL A 537 -21.51 3.05 -5.66
N ASN A 538 -20.56 2.49 -6.42
CA ASN A 538 -19.15 2.92 -6.47
C ASN A 538 -18.40 2.82 -5.13
N ILE A 539 -18.62 1.76 -4.35
CA ILE A 539 -17.99 1.56 -3.03
C ILE A 539 -16.45 1.68 -3.07
N GLU A 540 -15.82 1.15 -4.11
CA GLU A 540 -14.38 1.19 -4.34
C GLU A 540 -13.86 2.63 -4.53
N LYS A 541 -14.65 3.51 -5.14
CA LYS A 541 -14.32 4.95 -5.23
C LYS A 541 -14.46 5.64 -3.89
N HIS A 542 -15.47 5.29 -3.08
CA HIS A 542 -15.62 5.84 -1.73
C HIS A 542 -14.46 5.40 -0.82
N ILE A 543 -14.01 4.14 -0.93
CA ILE A 543 -12.81 3.61 -0.26
C ILE A 543 -11.55 4.40 -0.67
N ALA A 544 -11.30 4.56 -1.97
CA ALA A 544 -10.14 5.31 -2.47
C ALA A 544 -10.16 6.78 -2.01
N MET A 545 -11.31 7.44 -2.13
CA MET A 545 -11.49 8.84 -1.71
C MET A 545 -11.32 8.99 -0.20
N ALA A 546 -11.87 8.09 0.60
CA ALA A 546 -11.70 8.09 2.05
C ALA A 546 -10.23 7.94 2.45
N HIS A 547 -9.47 7.05 1.79
CA HIS A 547 -8.03 6.87 2.03
C HIS A 547 -7.21 8.11 1.66
N SER A 548 -7.45 8.68 0.47
CA SER A 548 -6.80 9.93 0.04
C SER A 548 -7.09 11.09 0.98
N PHE A 549 -8.38 11.32 1.32
CA PHE A 549 -8.76 12.42 2.20
C PHE A 549 -8.28 12.23 3.65
N PHE A 550 -8.25 11.00 4.16
CA PHE A 550 -7.64 10.71 5.46
C PHE A 550 -6.17 11.13 5.49
N ASN A 551 -5.34 10.66 4.54
CA ASN A 551 -3.91 10.97 4.53
C ASN A 551 -3.65 12.47 4.26
N ILE A 552 -4.41 13.12 3.39
CA ILE A 552 -4.31 14.57 3.13
C ILE A 552 -4.71 15.38 4.37
N PHE A 553 -5.81 15.03 5.04
CA PHE A 553 -6.26 15.68 6.27
C PHE A 553 -5.21 15.54 7.38
N MET A 554 -4.70 14.33 7.60
CA MET A 554 -3.65 14.04 8.57
C MET A 554 -2.37 14.84 8.30
N ALA A 555 -1.94 14.87 7.04
CA ALA A 555 -0.78 15.64 6.63
C ALA A 555 -0.96 17.14 6.89
N ILE A 556 -2.08 17.74 6.51
CA ILE A 556 -2.38 19.17 6.71
C ILE A 556 -2.48 19.50 8.21
N ALA A 557 -3.16 18.66 8.99
CA ALA A 557 -3.35 18.86 10.43
C ALA A 557 -2.01 18.81 11.19
N PHE A 558 -1.09 17.92 10.83
CA PHE A 558 0.17 17.71 11.55
C PHE A 558 1.33 18.58 11.03
N LEU A 559 1.28 19.04 9.78
CA LEU A 559 2.29 19.90 9.15
C LEU A 559 2.73 21.11 9.99
N PRO A 560 1.83 21.90 10.64
CA PRO A 560 2.25 22.98 11.53
C PRO A 560 3.03 22.48 12.75
N PHE A 561 2.64 21.33 13.30
CA PHE A 561 3.16 20.74 14.55
C PHE A 561 4.42 19.86 14.39
N ILE A 562 4.98 19.70 13.18
CA ILE A 562 6.22 18.93 12.94
C ILE A 562 7.35 19.24 13.93
N GLY A 563 7.50 20.51 14.33
CA GLY A 563 8.50 20.92 15.32
C GLY A 563 8.24 20.42 16.74
N LEU A 564 6.98 20.17 17.10
CA LEU A 564 6.58 19.55 18.38
C LEU A 564 6.81 18.03 18.31
N PHE A 565 6.41 17.36 17.22
CA PHE A 565 6.67 15.93 17.02
C PHE A 565 8.17 15.61 17.03
N ALA A 566 9.00 16.41 16.37
CA ALA A 566 10.45 16.29 16.44
C ALA A 566 10.96 16.34 17.89
N LYS A 567 10.52 17.32 18.70
CA LYS A 567 10.90 17.44 20.12
C LYS A 567 10.44 16.24 20.97
N VAL A 568 9.24 15.73 20.74
CA VAL A 568 8.71 14.55 21.46
C VAL A 568 9.58 13.33 21.15
N ILE A 569 9.92 13.12 19.88
CA ILE A 569 10.73 12.00 19.42
C ILE A 569 12.20 12.12 19.85
N GLU A 570 12.76 13.34 19.80
CA GLU A 570 14.07 13.66 20.38
C GLU A 570 14.09 13.36 21.89
N LYS A 571 13.01 13.62 22.63
CA LYS A 571 12.89 13.29 24.05
C LYS A 571 12.75 11.78 24.32
N ILE A 572 12.01 11.05 23.49
CA ILE A 572 11.87 9.58 23.60
C ILE A 572 13.20 8.88 23.27
N LEU A 573 13.99 9.41 22.32
CA LEU A 573 15.24 8.80 21.87
C LEU A 573 16.39 9.85 21.76
N PRO A 574 17.11 10.22 22.85
CA PRO A 574 17.94 11.43 22.99
C PRO A 574 19.12 11.77 22.03
N LEU A 575 19.83 10.81 21.43
CA LEU A 575 21.24 10.93 20.96
C LEU A 575 22.25 11.03 22.10
N ASP A 576 23.28 10.19 22.01
CA ASP A 576 24.43 10.21 22.92
C ASP A 576 25.59 11.05 22.38
N GLU A 577 26.42 11.59 23.27
CA GLU A 577 27.60 12.41 22.94
C GLU A 577 28.60 11.69 22.01
N SER A 578 28.70 10.37 22.12
CA SER A 578 29.55 9.53 21.25
C SER A 578 29.01 9.42 19.82
N GLU A 579 27.68 9.36 19.64
CA GLU A 579 27.04 9.29 18.33
C GLU A 579 27.14 10.63 17.57
N LYS A 580 27.15 11.76 18.27
CA LYS A 580 27.37 13.10 17.65
C LYS A 580 28.70 13.23 16.89
N LYS A 581 29.67 12.33 17.16
CA LYS A 581 31.01 12.36 16.57
C LYS A 581 31.26 11.29 15.49
N LYS A 582 30.33 10.34 15.27
CA LYS A 582 30.41 9.44 14.12
C LYS A 582 29.85 10.15 12.89
N VAL A 583 30.73 10.79 12.13
CA VAL A 583 30.45 11.19 10.75
C VAL A 583 30.38 9.92 9.92
N THR A 584 29.24 9.74 9.24
CA THR A 584 28.82 8.69 8.29
C THR A 584 29.59 7.36 8.20
N TYR A 585 28.83 6.27 8.30
CA TYR A 585 29.16 5.00 7.64
C TYR A 585 28.29 4.87 6.38
N LEU A 586 28.76 4.06 5.43
CA LEU A 586 28.04 3.68 4.21
C LEU A 586 26.66 3.12 4.58
N GLU A 587 25.60 3.78 4.13
CA GLU A 587 24.24 3.50 4.57
C GLU A 587 23.64 2.41 3.69
N GLN A 588 23.53 1.21 4.25
CA GLN A 588 23.01 0.01 3.57
C GLN A 588 21.64 0.24 2.92
N HIS A 589 20.80 1.12 3.46
CA HIS A 589 19.50 1.48 2.87
C HIS A 589 19.61 2.30 1.57
N LEU A 590 20.74 2.96 1.30
CA LEU A 590 20.97 3.68 0.05
C LEU A 590 21.37 2.76 -1.12
N LEU A 591 21.64 1.46 -0.87
CA LEU A 591 21.88 0.46 -1.93
C LEU A 591 20.69 0.31 -2.89
N GLU A 592 19.46 0.53 -2.41
CA GLU A 592 18.24 0.58 -3.24
C GLU A 592 18.16 1.87 -4.10
N THR A 593 19.12 2.78 -3.95
CA THR A 593 19.26 4.02 -4.72
C THR A 593 20.68 4.22 -5.27
N PRO A 594 21.08 3.48 -6.32
CA PRO A 594 22.48 3.36 -6.74
C PRO A 594 23.26 4.66 -6.94
N GLU A 595 22.69 5.70 -7.57
CA GLU A 595 23.38 7.00 -7.71
C GLU A 595 23.78 7.60 -6.35
N LEU A 596 22.96 7.42 -5.32
CA LEU A 596 23.20 8.00 -3.99
C LEU A 596 24.19 7.13 -3.21
N ALA A 597 24.14 5.80 -3.39
CA ALA A 597 25.19 4.91 -2.92
C ALA A 597 26.57 5.30 -3.50
N PHE A 598 26.68 5.51 -4.82
CA PHE A 598 27.93 5.99 -5.45
C PHE A 598 28.40 7.34 -4.92
N ASN A 599 27.50 8.32 -4.75
CA ASN A 599 27.87 9.63 -4.18
C ASN A 599 28.36 9.50 -2.72
N GLN A 600 27.81 8.56 -1.94
CA GLN A 600 28.29 8.28 -0.60
C GLN A 600 29.66 7.59 -0.62
N THR A 601 29.87 6.62 -1.51
CA THR A 601 31.19 6.00 -1.72
C THR A 601 32.25 7.04 -2.08
N ILE A 602 31.97 7.99 -2.97
CA ILE A 602 32.88 9.08 -3.30
C ILE A 602 33.18 9.97 -2.07
N TYR A 603 32.20 10.19 -1.19
CA TYR A 603 32.42 10.93 0.06
C TYR A 603 33.35 10.18 1.03
N GLU A 604 33.16 8.88 1.20
CA GLU A 604 34.05 8.07 2.06
C GLU A 604 35.45 7.89 1.45
N ILE A 605 35.58 7.78 0.13
CA ILE A 605 36.89 7.82 -0.57
C ILE A 605 37.61 9.16 -0.29
N LYS A 606 36.92 10.31 -0.36
CA LYS A 606 37.51 11.61 0.04
C LYS A 606 37.95 11.62 1.50
N TYR A 607 37.18 11.01 2.41
CA TYR A 607 37.54 10.96 3.82
C TYR A 607 38.76 10.06 4.04
N MET A 608 38.78 8.87 3.43
CA MET A 608 39.89 7.91 3.42
C MET A 608 41.19 8.57 2.91
N LEU A 609 41.15 9.20 1.73
CA LEU A 609 42.24 10.02 1.19
C LEU A 609 42.70 11.09 2.18
N SER A 610 41.76 11.82 2.79
CA SER A 610 42.09 12.86 3.77
C SER A 610 42.69 12.31 5.06
N VAL A 611 42.49 11.04 5.40
CA VAL A 611 43.17 10.35 6.51
C VAL A 611 44.56 9.88 6.07
N ALA A 612 44.66 9.18 4.95
CA ALA A 612 45.89 8.65 4.38
C ALA A 612 46.93 9.76 4.12
N THR A 613 46.58 10.78 3.35
CA THR A 613 47.49 11.89 3.01
C THR A 613 47.87 12.73 4.25
N LYS A 614 46.98 12.86 5.25
CA LYS A 614 47.36 13.47 6.54
C LYS A 614 48.30 12.59 7.36
N ASN A 615 48.28 11.26 7.21
CA ASN A 615 49.26 10.39 7.83
C ASN A 615 50.63 10.52 7.16
N VAL A 616 50.70 10.61 5.83
CA VAL A 616 51.93 10.92 5.08
C VAL A 616 52.60 12.18 5.64
N PHE A 617 51.86 13.29 5.73
CA PHE A 617 52.43 14.55 6.23
C PHE A 617 52.79 14.53 7.72
N ARG A 618 52.10 13.73 8.55
CA ARG A 618 52.49 13.51 9.96
C ARG A 618 53.77 12.70 10.09
N ALA A 619 53.90 11.62 9.31
CA ALA A 619 55.12 10.81 9.28
C ALA A 619 56.33 11.67 8.85
N TYR A 620 56.13 12.54 7.87
CA TYR A 620 57.13 13.52 7.45
C TYR A 620 57.44 14.63 8.50
N ALA A 621 56.41 15.13 9.21
CA ALA A 621 56.60 16.13 10.27
C ALA A 621 57.33 15.58 11.50
N GLU A 622 57.16 14.29 11.84
CA GLU A 622 57.92 13.63 12.89
C GLU A 622 59.41 13.45 12.48
N LEU A 623 59.67 13.27 11.17
CA LEU A 623 61.03 13.18 10.60
C LEU A 623 61.82 14.49 10.65
N THR A 624 61.18 15.62 10.39
CA THR A 624 61.81 16.95 10.52
C THR A 624 61.99 17.41 11.98
N GLY A 625 61.56 16.60 12.96
CA GLY A 625 61.68 16.90 14.38
C GLY A 625 60.69 17.95 14.90
N ASN A 626 59.75 18.40 14.06
CA ASN A 626 58.75 19.41 14.38
C ASN A 626 57.68 18.91 15.37
N GLU A 627 57.42 17.62 15.42
CA GLU A 627 56.58 16.98 16.44
C GLU A 627 57.23 15.70 16.97
N LYS A 628 57.11 15.42 18.28
CA LYS A 628 57.61 14.17 18.90
C LYS A 628 56.48 13.34 19.47
N GLY A 629 56.50 12.02 19.23
CA GLY A 629 55.70 11.05 19.97
C GLY A 629 54.31 10.81 19.37
N LYS A 630 54.22 10.68 18.03
CA LYS A 630 52.94 10.40 17.34
C LYS A 630 52.90 9.08 16.58
N SER A 631 53.95 8.26 16.63
CA SER A 631 53.99 6.96 15.93
C SER A 631 52.74 6.09 16.13
N GLU A 632 52.28 5.93 17.37
CA GLU A 632 51.06 5.17 17.71
C GLU A 632 49.78 5.80 17.13
N LYS A 633 49.74 7.13 16.93
CA LYS A 633 48.61 7.82 16.29
C LYS A 633 48.63 7.70 14.76
N ILE A 634 49.77 7.38 14.16
CA ILE A 634 49.87 7.05 12.73
C ILE A 634 49.35 5.62 12.53
N LEU A 635 49.82 4.66 13.33
CA LEU A 635 49.35 3.26 13.29
C LEU A 635 47.83 3.14 13.52
N ARG A 636 47.29 3.75 14.58
CA ARG A 636 45.82 3.82 14.81
C ARG A 636 45.02 4.61 13.76
N LYS A 637 45.71 5.24 12.81
CA LYS A 637 45.08 5.94 11.66
C LYS A 637 45.33 5.22 10.35
N GLU A 638 46.28 4.32 10.30
CA GLU A 638 46.40 3.25 9.33
C GLU A 638 45.19 2.31 9.50
N GLU A 639 44.96 1.75 10.70
CA GLU A 639 43.81 0.84 10.99
C GLU A 639 42.44 1.40 10.53
N VAL A 640 42.29 2.72 10.48
CA VAL A 640 41.09 3.42 9.98
C VAL A 640 41.00 3.43 8.45
N VAL A 641 42.12 3.53 7.73
CA VAL A 641 42.21 3.39 6.27
C VAL A 641 41.92 1.95 5.86
N ASP A 642 42.53 0.96 6.51
CA ASP A 642 42.21 -0.48 6.32
C ASP A 642 40.71 -0.75 6.51
N THR A 643 40.13 -0.32 7.65
CA THR A 643 38.69 -0.48 7.91
C THR A 643 37.84 0.18 6.82
N LEU A 644 38.23 1.35 6.32
CA LEU A 644 37.53 2.04 5.23
C LEU A 644 37.66 1.30 3.89
N GLN A 645 38.81 0.68 3.59
CA GLN A 645 38.95 -0.16 2.40
C GLN A 645 37.97 -1.34 2.44
N GLU A 646 37.91 -2.06 3.57
CA GLU A 646 36.99 -3.19 3.74
C GLU A 646 35.52 -2.73 3.62
N ASP A 647 35.11 -1.71 4.38
CA ASP A 647 33.74 -1.18 4.40
C ASP A 647 33.30 -0.69 3.00
N ILE A 648 34.13 0.09 2.30
CA ILE A 648 33.80 0.63 0.98
C ILE A 648 33.75 -0.48 -0.07
N THR A 649 34.68 -1.44 -0.02
CA THR A 649 34.71 -2.56 -0.97
C THR A 649 33.52 -3.49 -0.77
N GLU A 650 33.16 -3.84 0.46
CA GLU A 650 31.97 -4.65 0.74
C GLU A 650 30.69 -3.94 0.27
N TYR A 651 30.57 -2.63 0.52
CA TYR A 651 29.41 -1.86 0.08
C TYR A 651 29.28 -1.78 -1.44
N LEU A 652 30.41 -1.64 -2.17
CA LEU A 652 30.43 -1.67 -3.63
C LEU A 652 30.08 -3.07 -4.19
N ILE A 653 30.50 -4.15 -3.52
CA ILE A 653 30.09 -5.52 -3.87
C ILE A 653 28.57 -5.69 -3.66
N ARG A 654 28.03 -5.32 -2.49
CA ARG A 654 26.58 -5.36 -2.19
C ARG A 654 25.74 -4.45 -3.10
N LEU A 655 26.35 -3.41 -3.68
CA LEU A 655 25.74 -2.56 -4.71
C LEU A 655 25.73 -3.24 -6.08
N SER A 656 26.75 -4.05 -6.41
CA SER A 656 26.80 -4.81 -7.67
C SER A 656 25.70 -5.86 -7.79
N GLU A 657 25.18 -6.35 -6.66
CA GLU A 657 24.05 -7.28 -6.57
C GLU A 657 22.68 -6.62 -6.88
N ARG A 658 22.64 -5.28 -7.04
CA ARG A 658 21.41 -4.51 -7.26
C ARG A 658 21.13 -4.29 -8.74
N GLN A 659 19.91 -3.84 -9.06
CA GLN A 659 19.56 -3.48 -10.44
C GLN A 659 20.23 -2.15 -10.83
N LEU A 660 21.33 -2.24 -11.57
CA LEU A 660 22.11 -1.10 -12.06
C LEU A 660 21.85 -0.84 -13.55
N SER A 661 22.03 0.41 -13.98
CA SER A 661 22.27 0.69 -15.40
C SER A 661 23.65 0.20 -15.84
N GLU A 662 23.87 0.01 -17.15
CA GLU A 662 25.20 -0.37 -17.68
C GLU A 662 26.28 0.65 -17.30
N GLU A 663 25.93 1.95 -17.32
CA GLU A 663 26.83 3.02 -16.90
C GLU A 663 27.18 2.92 -15.41
N GLN A 664 26.21 2.60 -14.55
CA GLN A 664 26.37 2.42 -13.11
C GLN A 664 27.19 1.17 -12.77
N ALA A 665 26.91 0.03 -13.41
CA ALA A 665 27.68 -1.19 -13.24
C ALA A 665 29.16 -0.96 -13.61
N ALA A 666 29.43 -0.21 -14.67
CA ALA A 666 30.78 0.18 -15.07
C ALA A 666 31.48 1.18 -14.12
N ARG A 667 30.79 1.78 -13.13
CA ARG A 667 31.44 2.62 -12.09
C ARG A 667 32.01 1.81 -10.94
N ILE A 668 31.44 0.64 -10.63
CA ILE A 668 31.87 -0.20 -9.49
C ILE A 668 33.35 -0.59 -9.54
N PRO A 669 33.88 -1.22 -10.61
CA PRO A 669 35.29 -1.62 -10.63
C PRO A 669 36.22 -0.40 -10.55
N ARG A 670 35.86 0.73 -11.18
CA ARG A 670 36.63 2.00 -11.09
C ARG A 670 36.72 2.50 -9.65
N LEU A 671 35.61 2.51 -8.91
CA LEU A 671 35.62 2.94 -7.51
C LEU A 671 36.38 1.97 -6.59
N ILE A 672 36.36 0.65 -6.87
CA ILE A 672 37.20 -0.32 -6.14
C ILE A 672 38.69 -0.04 -6.40
N HIS A 673 39.08 0.29 -7.64
CA HIS A 673 40.45 0.73 -7.93
C HIS A 673 40.82 1.99 -7.12
N CYS A 674 39.98 3.04 -7.15
CA CYS A 674 40.22 4.26 -6.37
C CYS A 674 40.41 4.01 -4.86
N VAL A 675 39.69 3.05 -4.28
CA VAL A 675 39.81 2.65 -2.87
C VAL A 675 41.16 1.98 -2.60
N ASN A 676 41.61 1.10 -3.51
CA ASN A 676 42.91 0.42 -3.38
C ASN A 676 44.09 1.39 -3.55
N ASP A 677 44.00 2.36 -4.47
CA ASP A 677 45.03 3.41 -4.59
C ASP A 677 45.04 4.32 -3.34
N ALA A 678 43.87 4.65 -2.76
CA ALA A 678 43.79 5.42 -1.52
C ALA A 678 44.38 4.67 -0.29
N GLU A 679 44.20 3.35 -0.22
CA GLU A 679 44.84 2.49 0.79
C GLU A 679 46.36 2.48 0.61
N ARG A 680 46.85 2.36 -0.63
CA ARG A 680 48.30 2.39 -0.93
C ARG A 680 48.97 3.71 -0.55
N ILE A 681 48.25 4.84 -0.54
CA ILE A 681 48.77 6.10 0.04
C ILE A 681 48.92 6.00 1.57
N GLY A 682 48.03 5.28 2.27
CA GLY A 682 48.16 4.99 3.70
C GLY A 682 49.35 4.08 4.01
N ASP A 683 49.45 2.99 3.26
CA ASP A 683 50.55 2.01 3.23
C ASP A 683 51.94 2.68 2.99
N LEU A 684 51.98 3.74 2.18
CA LEU A 684 53.17 4.57 1.94
C LEU A 684 53.52 5.49 3.11
N ALA A 685 52.54 5.95 3.91
CA ALA A 685 52.81 6.67 5.15
C ALA A 685 53.50 5.79 6.22
N GLU A 686 53.14 4.51 6.31
CA GLU A 686 53.77 3.54 7.20
C GLU A 686 55.23 3.27 6.78
N LYS A 687 55.49 3.21 5.46
CA LYS A 687 56.86 3.12 4.91
C LYS A 687 57.71 4.36 5.27
N ILE A 688 57.17 5.59 5.20
CA ILE A 688 57.87 6.80 5.68
C ILE A 688 58.21 6.69 7.17
N GLN A 689 57.28 6.20 8.00
CA GLN A 689 57.52 6.02 9.43
C GLN A 689 58.64 5.00 9.72
N ARG A 690 58.68 3.88 8.99
CA ARG A 690 59.77 2.89 9.12
C ARG A 690 61.12 3.50 8.72
N LEU A 691 61.19 4.25 7.61
CA LEU A 691 62.38 4.98 7.20
C LEU A 691 62.83 6.04 8.22
N PHE A 692 61.90 6.70 8.92
CA PHE A 692 62.24 7.60 10.02
C PHE A 692 62.84 6.87 11.24
N SER A 693 62.28 5.72 11.61
CA SER A 693 62.83 4.89 12.70
C SER A 693 64.30 4.51 12.42
N ASP A 694 64.60 4.11 11.18
CA ASP A 694 65.98 3.86 10.73
C ASP A 694 66.91 5.08 10.92
N ILE A 695 66.46 6.30 10.57
CA ILE A 695 67.22 7.55 10.76
C ILE A 695 67.52 7.76 12.24
N LYS A 696 66.49 7.62 13.09
CA LYS A 696 66.54 7.92 14.52
C LYS A 696 67.42 6.94 15.30
N GLU A 697 67.26 5.64 15.07
CA GLU A 697 68.06 4.60 15.72
C GLU A 697 69.54 4.70 15.35
N ASN A 698 69.84 4.97 14.09
CA ASN A 698 71.20 5.06 13.57
C ASN A 698 71.80 6.47 13.67
N LYS A 699 71.08 7.41 14.31
CA LYS A 699 71.49 8.82 14.54
C LYS A 699 71.92 9.55 13.25
N LEU A 700 71.27 9.22 12.14
CA LEU A 700 71.56 9.78 10.82
C LEU A 700 71.02 11.20 10.71
N LYS A 701 71.58 11.96 9.78
CA LYS A 701 71.08 13.28 9.36
C LYS A 701 71.09 13.38 7.84
N PHE A 702 70.16 14.14 7.30
CA PHE A 702 70.23 14.67 5.94
C PHE A 702 71.05 15.95 5.90
N SER A 703 71.55 16.32 4.71
CA SER A 703 72.09 17.66 4.48
C SER A 703 70.96 18.67 4.28
N ASP A 704 71.22 19.95 4.51
CA ASP A 704 70.20 21.01 4.37
C ASP A 704 69.60 21.05 2.95
N GLN A 705 70.42 20.76 1.93
CA GLN A 705 69.97 20.64 0.53
C GLN A 705 69.04 19.44 0.33
N ALA A 706 69.35 18.28 0.91
CA ALA A 706 68.47 17.10 0.85
C ALA A 706 67.16 17.36 1.61
N GLN A 707 67.23 18.01 2.78
CA GLN A 707 66.04 18.39 3.53
C GLN A 707 65.12 19.31 2.71
N LYS A 708 65.69 20.34 2.05
CA LYS A 708 64.95 21.23 1.16
C LYS A 708 64.38 20.53 -0.09
N GLU A 709 65.11 19.56 -0.66
CA GLU A 709 64.60 18.74 -1.76
C GLU A 709 63.38 17.89 -1.33
N LEU A 710 63.36 17.36 -0.10
CA LEU A 710 62.20 16.66 0.44
C LEU A 710 61.02 17.59 0.75
N ASP A 711 61.29 18.80 1.27
CA ASP A 711 60.24 19.77 1.56
C ASP A 711 59.52 20.22 0.28
N ASN A 712 60.27 20.46 -0.81
CA ASN A 712 59.71 20.73 -2.14
C ASN A 712 58.87 19.57 -2.68
N MET A 713 59.34 18.31 -2.54
CA MET A 713 58.59 17.14 -2.97
C MET A 713 57.25 17.01 -2.21
N LYS A 714 57.29 17.27 -0.90
CA LYS A 714 56.11 17.27 -0.04
C LYS A 714 55.11 18.37 -0.42
N GLU A 715 55.58 19.54 -0.88
CA GLU A 715 54.72 20.61 -1.42
C GLU A 715 54.01 20.20 -2.72
N LEU A 716 54.72 19.56 -3.67
CA LEU A 716 54.10 19.04 -4.90
C LEU A 716 52.96 18.04 -4.60
N ILE A 717 53.16 17.15 -3.63
CA ILE A 717 52.14 16.19 -3.18
C ILE A 717 50.96 16.87 -2.47
N GLU A 718 51.17 17.97 -1.74
CA GLU A 718 50.08 18.79 -1.18
C GLU A 718 49.24 19.46 -2.28
N ILE A 719 49.86 19.90 -3.38
CA ILE A 719 49.16 20.48 -4.54
C ILE A 719 48.37 19.40 -5.29
N SER A 720 48.99 18.25 -5.62
CA SER A 720 48.31 17.14 -6.30
C SER A 720 47.12 16.59 -5.51
N TYR A 721 47.25 16.40 -4.19
CA TYR A 721 46.11 16.03 -3.33
C TYR A 721 45.00 17.10 -3.37
N SER A 722 45.36 18.38 -3.38
CA SER A 722 44.38 19.48 -3.43
C SER A 722 43.60 19.49 -4.76
N GLU A 723 44.26 19.23 -5.88
CA GLU A 723 43.59 19.10 -7.18
C GLU A 723 42.73 17.84 -7.27
N LEU A 724 43.16 16.70 -6.72
CA LEU A 724 42.33 15.50 -6.65
C LEU A 724 41.01 15.76 -5.88
N ILE A 725 41.07 16.50 -4.78
CA ILE A 725 39.87 16.89 -4.03
C ILE A 725 38.96 17.84 -4.84
N ASN A 726 39.51 18.65 -5.75
CA ASN A 726 38.73 19.47 -6.69
C ASN A 726 38.03 18.59 -7.75
N ILE A 727 38.74 17.63 -8.35
CA ILE A 727 38.18 16.64 -9.32
C ILE A 727 37.00 15.90 -8.70
N LEU A 728 37.23 15.26 -7.55
CA LEU A 728 36.21 14.50 -6.83
C LEU A 728 35.04 15.39 -6.34
N SER A 729 35.20 16.71 -6.34
CA SER A 729 34.15 17.70 -6.02
C SER A 729 33.43 18.28 -7.25
N GLY A 730 33.88 17.92 -8.46
CA GLY A 730 33.22 18.23 -9.73
C GLY A 730 33.93 19.27 -10.60
N ASP A 731 35.18 19.65 -10.32
CA ASP A 731 36.00 20.44 -11.27
C ASP A 731 36.75 19.51 -12.25
N GLU A 732 36.13 19.19 -13.38
CA GLU A 732 36.76 18.40 -14.46
C GLU A 732 38.06 19.05 -14.98
N LYS A 733 38.26 20.36 -14.81
CA LYS A 733 39.50 21.05 -15.24
C LYS A 733 40.68 20.82 -14.31
N ALA A 734 40.44 20.30 -13.10
CA ALA A 734 41.51 19.95 -12.16
C ALA A 734 42.32 18.73 -12.62
N PHE A 735 41.72 17.83 -13.40
CA PHE A 735 42.40 16.64 -13.95
C PHE A 735 43.66 16.99 -14.74
N ALA A 736 43.57 17.95 -15.66
CA ALA A 736 44.73 18.40 -16.44
C ALA A 736 45.86 18.98 -15.55
N ARG A 737 45.51 19.65 -14.44
CA ARG A 737 46.49 20.20 -13.49
C ARG A 737 47.14 19.10 -12.65
N LEU A 738 46.38 18.07 -12.28
CA LEU A 738 46.90 16.88 -11.57
C LEU A 738 47.92 16.12 -12.43
N THR A 739 47.58 15.83 -13.69
CA THR A 739 48.48 15.17 -14.66
C THR A 739 49.72 15.99 -15.00
N ASP A 740 49.65 17.32 -14.99
CA ASP A 740 50.85 18.16 -15.19
C ASP A 740 51.74 18.23 -13.93
N ASN A 741 51.15 18.17 -12.73
CA ASN A 741 51.91 18.07 -11.47
C ASN A 741 52.58 16.70 -11.29
N GLU A 742 51.96 15.60 -11.73
CA GLU A 742 52.57 14.26 -11.70
C GLU A 742 53.88 14.25 -12.50
N LYS A 743 53.88 14.78 -13.72
CA LYS A 743 55.10 14.92 -14.54
C LYS A 743 56.16 15.79 -13.85
N GLU A 744 55.75 16.81 -13.09
CA GLU A 744 56.70 17.62 -12.31
C GLU A 744 57.29 16.82 -11.15
N ILE A 745 56.50 16.04 -10.42
CA ILE A 745 56.95 15.10 -9.38
C ILE A 745 57.97 14.12 -9.96
N ASP A 746 57.68 13.54 -11.12
CA ASP A 746 58.50 12.54 -11.79
C ASP A 746 59.86 13.12 -12.26
N LEU A 747 59.82 14.27 -12.93
CA LEU A 747 61.02 15.03 -13.32
C LEU A 747 61.83 15.53 -12.12
N PHE A 748 61.17 15.87 -11.01
CA PHE A 748 61.82 16.30 -9.77
C PHE A 748 62.48 15.11 -9.05
N ALA A 749 61.80 13.97 -8.93
CA ALA A 749 62.32 12.72 -8.34
C ALA A 749 63.60 12.26 -9.05
N LYS A 750 63.60 12.29 -10.39
CA LYS A 750 64.77 11.98 -11.21
C LYS A 750 65.93 12.95 -10.97
N ARG A 751 65.68 14.26 -11.07
CA ARG A 751 66.70 15.32 -10.85
C ARG A 751 67.32 15.23 -9.46
N VAL A 752 66.48 15.03 -8.44
CA VAL A 752 66.90 14.89 -7.05
C VAL A 752 67.73 13.62 -6.85
N SER A 753 67.38 12.52 -7.50
CA SER A 753 68.17 11.28 -7.49
C SER A 753 69.55 11.46 -8.16
N GLU A 754 69.64 12.21 -9.25
CA GLU A 754 70.90 12.56 -9.92
C GLU A 754 71.78 13.46 -9.02
N ASN A 755 71.22 14.51 -8.41
CA ASN A 755 71.90 15.32 -7.39
C ASN A 755 72.45 14.45 -6.26
N ASN A 756 71.70 13.43 -5.85
CA ASN A 756 72.06 12.53 -4.76
C ASN A 756 73.24 11.60 -5.08
N ILE A 757 73.47 11.30 -6.37
CA ILE A 757 74.65 10.58 -6.85
C ILE A 757 75.88 11.51 -6.89
N ALA A 758 75.70 12.79 -7.25
CA ALA A 758 76.78 13.78 -7.18
C ALA A 758 77.30 13.95 -5.74
N ARG A 759 76.38 14.11 -4.77
CA ARG A 759 76.72 14.19 -3.33
C ARG A 759 77.53 13.00 -2.80
N LEU A 760 77.29 11.79 -3.30
CA LEU A 760 78.11 10.62 -2.96
C LEU A 760 79.53 10.69 -3.53
N LYS A 761 79.68 11.15 -4.78
CA LYS A 761 80.98 11.28 -5.45
C LYS A 761 81.85 12.35 -4.78
N GLU A 762 81.23 13.41 -4.26
CA GLU A 762 81.89 14.53 -3.58
C GLU A 762 82.16 14.26 -2.08
N GLY A 763 81.66 13.16 -1.51
CA GLY A 763 81.84 12.83 -0.09
C GLY A 763 81.08 13.73 0.89
N THR A 764 80.11 14.52 0.40
CA THR A 764 79.37 15.52 1.20
C THR A 764 78.20 14.92 2.00
N CYS A 765 78.01 13.60 1.97
CA CYS A 765 76.89 12.89 2.59
C CYS A 765 77.30 11.52 3.17
N ILE A 766 76.64 11.10 4.26
CA ILE A 766 76.76 9.74 4.81
C ILE A 766 75.99 8.77 3.90
N THR A 767 76.66 7.73 3.39
CA THR A 767 76.08 6.74 2.45
C THR A 767 74.74 6.17 2.91
N ARG A 768 74.59 5.89 4.21
CA ARG A 768 73.34 5.34 4.78
C ARG A 768 72.18 6.34 4.79
N SER A 769 72.43 7.62 5.09
CA SER A 769 71.42 8.68 4.90
C SER A 769 70.98 8.75 3.44
N ASN A 770 71.93 8.62 2.51
CA ASN A 770 71.70 8.73 1.08
C ASN A 770 70.73 7.67 0.54
N PHE A 771 70.81 6.42 1.02
CA PHE A 771 69.87 5.36 0.66
C PHE A 771 68.45 5.59 1.21
N ILE A 772 68.32 6.12 2.43
CA ILE A 772 67.02 6.46 3.02
C ILE A 772 66.37 7.61 2.25
N PHE A 773 67.17 8.60 1.83
CA PHE A 773 66.72 9.71 1.01
C PHE A 773 66.09 9.26 -0.33
N VAL A 774 66.78 8.44 -1.13
CA VAL A 774 66.23 7.91 -2.40
C VAL A 774 64.95 7.12 -2.14
N ARG A 775 64.94 6.26 -1.10
CA ARG A 775 63.73 5.51 -0.75
C ARG A 775 62.55 6.41 -0.40
N MET A 776 62.79 7.57 0.21
CA MET A 776 61.73 8.51 0.55
C MET A 776 61.23 9.30 -0.66
N ILE A 777 62.12 9.66 -1.59
CA ILE A 777 61.74 10.25 -2.89
C ILE A 777 60.88 9.27 -3.70
N ASN A 778 61.28 8.00 -3.81
CA ASN A 778 60.50 6.94 -4.47
C ASN A 778 59.21 6.53 -3.72
N VAL A 779 59.02 7.01 -2.48
CA VAL A 779 57.75 6.86 -1.77
C VAL A 779 56.83 8.03 -2.07
N PHE A 780 57.38 9.25 -2.19
CA PHE A 780 56.60 10.42 -2.62
C PHE A 780 56.19 10.35 -4.10
N GLU A 781 57.06 9.91 -5.02
CA GLU A 781 56.72 9.71 -6.43
C GLU A 781 55.52 8.76 -6.57
N ARG A 782 55.58 7.54 -6.00
CA ARG A 782 54.42 6.64 -5.89
C ARG A 782 53.15 7.24 -5.28
N ILE A 783 53.25 8.18 -4.33
CA ILE A 783 52.05 8.88 -3.82
C ILE A 783 51.47 9.77 -4.92
N GLY A 784 52.31 10.38 -5.76
CA GLY A 784 51.92 11.03 -7.01
C GLY A 784 51.17 10.08 -7.95
N ASP A 785 51.76 8.93 -8.29
CA ASP A 785 51.12 7.90 -9.16
C ASP A 785 49.72 7.53 -8.65
N HIS A 786 49.60 7.21 -7.36
CA HIS A 786 48.32 6.83 -6.76
C HIS A 786 47.33 8.00 -6.68
N LEU A 787 47.78 9.24 -6.58
CA LEU A 787 46.90 10.41 -6.67
C LEU A 787 46.39 10.62 -8.10
N GLU A 788 47.22 10.44 -9.12
CA GLU A 788 46.78 10.53 -10.53
C GLU A 788 45.84 9.38 -10.91
N ASN A 789 46.13 8.14 -10.52
CA ASN A 789 45.27 6.97 -10.79
C ASN A 789 43.82 7.11 -10.29
N ILE A 790 43.58 7.94 -9.27
CA ILE A 790 42.26 8.21 -8.69
C ILE A 790 41.54 9.37 -9.40
N GLY A 791 42.27 10.23 -10.12
CA GLY A 791 41.77 11.39 -10.86
C GLY A 791 40.92 11.05 -12.07
#